data_AF-A0A8H3D5E7-F1
#
_entry.id   AF-A0A8H3D5E7-F1
#
_cell.length_a   1.000
_cell.length_b   1.000
_cell.length_c   1.000
_cell.angle_alpha   90.00
_cell.angle_beta   90.00
_cell.angle_gamma   90.00
#
_symmetry.space_group_name_H-M   'P 1'
#
loop_
_entity.id
_entity.type
_entity.pdbx_description
1 polymer ?
#
loop_
_entity_poly.entity_id
_entity_poly.type
_entity_poly.pdbx_seq_one_letter_code
_entity_poly.pdbx_strand_id
1 'polypeptide(L)'
;MSVFKSLSSEPNPEWSRPFALREELHDYWKGLVSKHRIEPHIKFNTEFVSAVWNEKEQHYTLRIRDVNTRQITQVTAKARNLEWETSRVNWEWVFRDSNLTSDIGRQFYHRDKFLPDSIMDSNPVPEWVKWCYRYVPFVLRGKRYFHVILSEIIYQCFKLTPFSDRLRGGVHKRLTEYIKSVAPARYHQYLIPKYDFGCKRLVLDSGYLESLHRSNVELEWDPITKIVPDGIETKSGHKHQFDVIAFATGFDIARSLALDVTGINGQRLQEYYDKEGGPTGYMGTTVPGFPNWFTILGPNTVTGHSSVVFAEELQMGYITQLLKPILTGDVNGFMPRAEATRTWNEEAQSKLSKHVWSGCASWYRSGPDGAKGKNFAIWPGGNLHMWRSLRKPAWNDFEVLGNNNWLAKRRISDTIGVLIRFGLISVVGALALMEVGQWDEFAKLAQGSLDDALVEVVDMFLIWEEHLRTFRTLIGSLPHLHPVRVQRHRKTIPRHRTRRSHAIFKAHTRLNKNPARLRPLDFAERNGYIRGIVKDIIHDSGRGAPLARVVFRDPYRYKLRSETFVATEGLHTGAFIYCGKKAALSVGNVLPLSQLPEGTIVCNVEEHVGDRGALARTSGNYATVIGHSPEDNKTRIRLPSGAKKTVASNARATVGIVAGGGRIDKPLLKAGRAYHKFKAKRYNWPRTRGVAMNPVDHPHGGGNHQHIGKASTIARSAVPGQKVGLIAARRTGLLRGTVKTKE
;
A
#
# COMPACT_ATOMS: atom_id res chain seq x y z
N MET A 1 -19.33 -2.64 10.65
CA MET A 1 -18.74 -3.53 9.63
C MET A 1 -17.32 -3.11 9.20
N SER A 2 -17.00 -1.81 9.13
CA SER A 2 -15.67 -1.25 8.79
C SER A 2 -14.52 -1.76 9.66
N VAL A 3 -14.79 -1.98 10.95
CA VAL A 3 -13.86 -2.60 11.89
C VAL A 3 -13.39 -3.99 11.42
N PHE A 4 -14.15 -4.67 10.57
CA PHE A 4 -13.84 -5.99 9.99
C PHE A 4 -13.22 -5.90 8.57
N LYS A 5 -13.01 -4.67 8.07
CA LYS A 5 -12.30 -4.35 6.81
C LYS A 5 -10.87 -3.83 7.05
N SER A 6 -10.43 -3.75 8.30
CA SER A 6 -9.02 -3.53 8.67
C SER A 6 -8.31 -4.85 8.96
N LEU A 7 -6.98 -4.86 8.87
CA LEU A 7 -6.16 -5.97 9.36
C LEU A 7 -6.42 -6.22 10.86
N SER A 8 -6.36 -7.47 11.29
CA SER A 8 -6.47 -7.89 12.68
C SER A 8 -5.28 -7.42 13.53
N SER A 9 -4.11 -7.32 12.92
CA SER A 9 -2.87 -6.81 13.52
C SER A 9 -2.84 -5.28 13.65
N GLU A 10 -3.59 -4.58 12.79
CA GLU A 10 -3.62 -3.11 12.72
C GLU A 10 -5.07 -2.60 12.67
N PRO A 11 -5.87 -2.82 13.73
CA PRO A 11 -7.26 -2.41 13.75
C PRO A 11 -7.36 -0.88 13.81
N ASN A 12 -8.32 -0.31 13.09
CA ASN A 12 -8.55 1.13 13.06
C ASN A 12 -9.75 1.52 13.95
N PRO A 13 -9.54 2.24 15.06
CA PRO A 13 -10.64 2.73 15.91
C PRO A 13 -11.35 3.97 15.34
N GLU A 14 -10.77 4.62 14.32
CA GLU A 14 -11.20 5.94 13.82
C GLU A 14 -12.22 5.88 12.67
N TRP A 15 -12.77 4.70 12.36
CA TRP A 15 -13.74 4.58 11.28
C TRP A 15 -14.88 5.57 11.45
N SER A 16 -15.10 6.38 10.42
CA SER A 16 -16.11 7.44 10.45
C SER A 16 -17.53 6.89 10.53
N ARG A 17 -17.75 5.71 9.94
CA ARG A 17 -19.05 5.02 9.82
C ARG A 17 -18.90 3.51 9.96
N PRO A 18 -19.98 2.78 10.33
CA PRO A 18 -20.00 1.32 10.30
C PRO A 18 -19.76 0.71 8.92
N PHE A 19 -19.93 1.48 7.84
CA PHE A 19 -19.53 1.17 6.46
C PHE A 19 -18.67 2.31 5.90
N ALA A 20 -17.35 2.11 5.89
CA ALA A 20 -16.39 3.11 5.45
C ALA A 20 -16.46 3.30 3.93
N LEU A 21 -16.35 4.55 3.50
CA LEU A 21 -16.31 4.91 2.09
C LEU A 21 -14.96 4.53 1.46
N ARG A 22 -14.93 4.47 0.13
CA ARG A 22 -13.74 4.09 -0.65
C ARG A 22 -12.51 4.93 -0.26
N GLU A 23 -12.67 6.23 -0.12
CA GLU A 23 -11.56 7.15 0.18
C GLU A 23 -10.95 6.84 1.55
N GLU A 24 -11.78 6.55 2.55
CA GLU A 24 -11.34 6.24 3.90
C GLU A 24 -10.62 4.87 3.96
N LEU A 25 -11.15 3.86 3.27
CA LEU A 25 -10.48 2.56 3.12
C LEU A 25 -9.13 2.70 2.40
N HIS A 26 -9.09 3.48 1.33
CA HIS A 26 -7.86 3.73 0.57
C HIS A 26 -6.80 4.47 1.41
N ASP A 27 -7.22 5.47 2.20
CA ASP A 27 -6.33 6.18 3.12
C ASP A 27 -5.81 5.25 4.22
N TYR A 28 -6.62 4.32 4.73
CA TYR A 28 -6.19 3.28 5.67
C TYR A 28 -5.07 2.41 5.08
N TRP A 29 -5.28 1.83 3.90
CA TRP A 29 -4.29 0.96 3.25
C TRP A 29 -3.00 1.71 2.88
N LYS A 30 -3.12 2.93 2.32
CA LYS A 30 -1.95 3.80 2.07
C LYS A 30 -1.21 4.14 3.36
N GLY A 31 -1.94 4.35 4.45
CA GLY A 31 -1.38 4.52 5.79
C GLY A 31 -0.52 3.35 6.21
N LEU A 32 -0.97 2.11 5.97
CA LEU A 32 -0.20 0.90 6.26
C LEU A 32 1.05 0.76 5.39
N VAL A 33 0.93 0.96 4.07
CA VAL A 33 2.07 0.94 3.13
C VAL A 33 3.15 1.92 3.59
N SER A 34 2.77 3.12 4.02
CA SER A 34 3.70 4.11 4.56
C SER A 34 4.26 3.72 5.93
N LYS A 35 3.41 3.22 6.84
CA LYS A 35 3.79 2.81 8.21
C LYS A 35 4.84 1.71 8.21
N HIS A 36 4.66 0.71 7.35
CA HIS A 36 5.51 -0.47 7.22
C HIS A 36 6.59 -0.34 6.14
N ARG A 37 6.68 0.83 5.46
CA ARG A 37 7.67 1.11 4.41
C ARG A 37 7.67 0.07 3.29
N ILE A 38 6.48 -0.31 2.83
CA ILE A 38 6.30 -1.34 1.80
C ILE A 38 6.55 -0.76 0.40
N GLU A 39 6.34 0.55 0.21
CA GLU A 39 6.45 1.23 -1.10
C GLU A 39 7.73 0.94 -1.91
N PRO A 40 8.96 0.89 -1.33
CA PRO A 40 10.17 0.55 -2.08
C PRO A 40 10.21 -0.88 -2.62
N HIS A 41 9.33 -1.75 -2.14
CA HIS A 41 9.18 -3.15 -2.56
C HIS A 41 8.05 -3.33 -3.58
N ILE A 42 7.40 -2.25 -4.01
CA ILE A 42 6.31 -2.28 -5.00
C ILE A 42 6.80 -1.60 -6.28
N LYS A 43 6.70 -2.31 -7.41
CA LYS A 43 6.94 -1.74 -8.73
C LYS A 43 5.61 -1.36 -9.39
N PHE A 44 5.26 -0.07 -9.32
CA PHE A 44 4.06 0.47 -9.95
C PHE A 44 4.21 0.56 -11.48
N ASN A 45 3.08 0.75 -12.18
CA ASN A 45 3.02 0.87 -13.65
C ASN A 45 3.69 -0.29 -14.39
N THR A 46 3.64 -1.49 -13.79
CA THR A 46 4.21 -2.71 -14.33
C THR A 46 3.12 -3.77 -14.39
N GLU A 47 2.89 -4.33 -15.56
CA GLU A 47 1.92 -5.38 -15.84
C GLU A 47 2.63 -6.74 -15.90
N PHE A 48 2.09 -7.74 -15.22
CA PHE A 48 2.53 -9.12 -15.38
C PHE A 48 2.07 -9.66 -16.74
N VAL A 49 2.99 -10.23 -17.52
CA VAL A 49 2.68 -10.83 -18.83
C VAL A 49 2.61 -12.34 -18.71
N SER A 50 3.69 -12.99 -18.24
CA SER A 50 3.72 -14.44 -18.08
C SER A 50 4.80 -14.90 -17.10
N ALA A 51 4.72 -16.16 -16.65
CA ALA A 51 5.75 -16.83 -15.86
C ALA A 51 5.97 -18.26 -16.34
N VAL A 52 7.22 -18.69 -16.44
CA VAL A 52 7.59 -20.05 -16.85
C VAL A 52 8.49 -20.68 -15.81
N TRP A 53 8.11 -21.85 -15.31
CA TRP A 53 8.90 -22.63 -14.37
C TRP A 53 10.14 -23.24 -15.04
N ASN A 54 11.29 -23.10 -14.41
CA ASN A 54 12.51 -23.79 -14.79
C ASN A 54 12.76 -24.96 -13.84
N GLU A 55 12.62 -26.19 -14.33
CA GLU A 55 12.78 -27.40 -13.52
C GLU A 55 14.22 -27.64 -13.05
N LYS A 56 15.22 -27.27 -13.85
CA LYS A 56 16.62 -27.46 -13.47
C LYS A 56 17.02 -26.49 -12.36
N GLU A 57 16.61 -25.22 -12.51
CA GLU A 57 17.01 -24.13 -11.62
C GLU A 57 16.02 -23.84 -10.48
N GLN A 58 14.88 -24.53 -10.47
CA GLN A 58 13.84 -24.47 -9.43
C GLN A 58 13.33 -23.04 -9.16
N HIS A 59 13.05 -22.28 -10.22
CA HIS A 59 12.54 -20.91 -10.13
C HIS A 59 11.63 -20.53 -11.31
N TYR A 60 10.90 -19.42 -11.18
CA TYR A 60 10.16 -18.84 -12.30
C TYR A 60 10.98 -17.79 -13.04
N THR A 61 10.85 -17.82 -14.36
CA THR A 61 11.23 -16.72 -15.25
C THR A 61 9.96 -15.94 -15.62
N LEU A 62 9.92 -14.67 -15.24
CA LEU A 62 8.79 -13.77 -15.41
C LEU A 62 9.02 -12.83 -16.59
N ARG A 63 7.96 -12.55 -17.34
CA ARG A 63 7.90 -11.45 -18.29
C ARG A 63 6.97 -10.39 -17.73
N ILE A 64 7.47 -9.17 -17.62
CA ILE A 64 6.73 -8.01 -17.13
C ILE A 64 6.78 -6.90 -18.17
N ARG A 65 5.68 -6.16 -18.32
CA ARG A 65 5.52 -5.07 -19.27
C ARG A 65 5.41 -3.75 -18.52
N ASP A 66 6.22 -2.77 -18.88
CA ASP A 66 6.01 -1.39 -18.40
C ASP A 66 4.78 -0.80 -19.09
N VAL A 67 3.83 -0.28 -18.32
CA VAL A 67 2.53 0.18 -18.82
C VAL A 67 2.68 1.43 -19.69
N ASN A 68 3.68 2.29 -19.42
CA ASN A 68 3.88 3.54 -20.13
C ASN A 68 4.63 3.35 -21.44
N THR A 69 5.71 2.56 -21.41
CA THR A 69 6.59 2.34 -22.59
C THR A 69 6.20 1.13 -23.42
N ARG A 70 5.35 0.24 -22.88
CA ARG A 70 5.00 -1.08 -23.45
C ARG A 70 6.20 -2.04 -23.60
N GLN A 71 7.38 -1.69 -23.09
CA GLN A 71 8.56 -2.53 -23.15
C GLN A 71 8.40 -3.76 -22.24
N ILE A 72 8.78 -4.93 -22.74
CA ILE A 72 8.79 -6.19 -21.97
C ILE A 72 10.20 -6.46 -21.46
N THR A 73 10.30 -6.77 -20.17
CA THR A 73 11.55 -7.17 -19.51
C THR A 73 11.38 -8.53 -18.86
N GLN A 74 12.48 -9.28 -18.79
CA GLN A 74 12.51 -10.60 -18.17
C GLN A 74 13.17 -10.50 -16.78
N VAL A 75 12.56 -11.13 -15.78
CA VAL A 75 13.02 -11.14 -14.40
C VAL A 75 12.98 -12.58 -13.88
N THR A 76 13.94 -12.96 -13.05
CA THR A 76 13.95 -14.27 -12.39
C THR A 76 13.48 -14.12 -10.95
N ALA A 77 12.46 -14.87 -10.54
CA ALA A 77 12.04 -14.94 -9.14
C ALA A 77 12.52 -16.26 -8.53
N LYS A 78 13.63 -16.19 -7.77
CA LYS A 78 14.11 -17.29 -6.92
C LYS A 78 13.53 -17.14 -5.53
N ALA A 79 13.17 -18.25 -4.90
CA ALA A 79 12.75 -18.27 -3.49
C ALA A 79 13.94 -18.43 -2.51
N ARG A 80 15.19 -18.40 -3.00
CA ARG A 80 16.41 -18.79 -2.26
C ARG A 80 17.35 -17.63 -1.92
N ASN A 81 17.97 -17.76 -0.74
CA ASN A 81 19.07 -16.99 -0.14
C ASN A 81 18.75 -15.60 0.45
N LEU A 82 18.80 -15.54 1.79
CA LEU A 82 19.02 -14.37 2.63
C LEU A 82 20.49 -13.90 2.56
N GLU A 83 21.09 -13.83 1.37
CA GLU A 83 22.43 -13.27 1.21
C GLU A 83 22.32 -11.77 0.90
N TRP A 84 22.76 -10.95 1.87
CA TRP A 84 22.89 -9.50 1.74
C TRP A 84 24.14 -9.18 0.91
N GLU A 85 24.13 -9.52 -0.38
CA GLU A 85 25.05 -8.94 -1.35
C GLU A 85 24.29 -8.15 -2.41
N THR A 86 24.79 -6.94 -2.64
CA THR A 86 24.31 -5.97 -3.61
C THR A 86 24.52 -6.49 -5.03
N SER A 87 23.64 -7.40 -5.47
CA SER A 87 23.52 -7.79 -6.87
C SER A 87 22.09 -8.28 -7.11
N ARG A 88 21.26 -7.36 -7.64
CA ARG A 88 20.01 -7.58 -8.39
C ARG A 88 19.37 -8.99 -8.29
N VAL A 89 18.86 -9.37 -7.13
CA VAL A 89 17.85 -10.44 -7.02
C VAL A 89 16.53 -9.75 -6.68
N ASN A 90 15.70 -9.56 -7.70
CA ASN A 90 14.36 -9.02 -7.55
C ASN A 90 13.46 -10.13 -7.01
N TRP A 91 13.07 -10.01 -5.75
CA TRP A 91 11.95 -10.77 -5.20
C TRP A 91 10.66 -10.22 -5.81
N GLU A 92 10.18 -10.82 -6.89
CA GLU A 92 8.90 -10.45 -7.50
C GLU A 92 7.84 -11.47 -7.09
N TRP A 93 7.03 -11.09 -6.09
CA TRP A 93 5.74 -11.71 -5.86
C TRP A 93 4.73 -11.07 -6.80
N VAL A 94 4.16 -11.85 -7.72
CA VAL A 94 3.06 -11.38 -8.55
C VAL A 94 1.78 -11.49 -7.74
N PHE A 95 1.52 -10.46 -6.93
CA PHE A 95 0.18 -10.20 -6.44
C PHE A 95 -0.53 -9.36 -7.50
N ARG A 96 -1.27 -10.01 -8.40
CA ARG A 96 -2.30 -9.29 -9.14
C ARG A 96 -3.47 -9.12 -8.18
N ASP A 97 -3.56 -7.96 -7.53
CA ASP A 97 -4.89 -7.45 -7.19
C ASP A 97 -5.61 -7.40 -8.54
N SER A 98 -6.66 -8.19 -8.67
CA SER A 98 -7.36 -8.43 -9.93
C SER A 98 -7.65 -7.07 -10.54
N ASN A 99 -6.82 -6.67 -11.51
CA ASN A 99 -7.08 -5.50 -12.30
C ASN A 99 -8.46 -5.77 -12.90
N LEU A 100 -9.46 -5.05 -12.39
CA LEU A 100 -10.80 -4.91 -12.91
C LEU A 100 -10.66 -4.16 -14.24
N THR A 101 -9.95 -4.76 -15.18
CA THR A 101 -9.88 -4.30 -16.56
C THR A 101 -11.28 -4.42 -17.11
N SER A 102 -11.77 -3.29 -17.61
CA SER A 102 -13.03 -3.09 -18.31
C SER A 102 -13.05 -3.83 -19.65
N ASP A 103 -12.76 -5.13 -19.64
CA ASP A 103 -13.22 -6.01 -20.70
C ASP A 103 -14.72 -6.17 -20.47
N ILE A 104 -15.50 -5.90 -21.51
CA ILE A 104 -16.97 -5.93 -21.52
C ILE A 104 -17.41 -7.37 -21.22
N GLY A 105 -17.45 -7.68 -19.92
CA GLY A 105 -17.95 -8.90 -19.33
C GLY A 105 -19.44 -8.73 -19.06
N ARG A 106 -20.19 -9.74 -19.50
CA ARG A 106 -21.66 -9.80 -19.60
C ARG A 106 -22.38 -9.33 -18.33
N GLN A 107 -23.54 -8.74 -18.56
CA GLN A 107 -24.46 -8.24 -17.54
C GLN A 107 -24.73 -9.27 -16.45
N PHE A 108 -24.50 -8.86 -15.21
CA PHE A 108 -25.26 -9.37 -14.09
C PHE A 108 -25.95 -8.21 -13.38
N TYR A 109 -27.01 -7.64 -13.97
CA TYR A 109 -27.98 -6.88 -13.17
C TYR A 109 -28.66 -7.87 -12.23
N HIS A 110 -28.23 -7.89 -10.98
CA HIS A 110 -28.76 -8.80 -9.99
C HIS A 110 -30.11 -8.29 -9.48
N ARG A 111 -31.10 -9.19 -9.41
CA ARG A 111 -32.28 -9.00 -8.56
C ARG A 111 -31.82 -9.09 -7.10
N ASP A 112 -31.19 -8.07 -6.54
CA ASP A 112 -30.62 -8.25 -5.21
C ASP A 112 -31.65 -8.16 -4.09
N LYS A 113 -31.42 -8.94 -3.03
CA LYS A 113 -32.17 -8.79 -1.79
C LYS A 113 -31.59 -7.60 -1.05
N PHE A 114 -32.17 -6.44 -1.32
CA PHE A 114 -31.84 -5.17 -0.69
C PHE A 114 -32.05 -5.26 0.82
N LEU A 115 -30.97 -5.09 1.59
CA LEU A 115 -31.05 -4.96 3.03
C LEU A 115 -31.43 -3.51 3.40
N PRO A 116 -32.44 -3.30 4.27
CA PRO A 116 -32.79 -1.97 4.77
C PRO A 116 -31.62 -1.27 5.45
N ASP A 117 -31.51 0.05 5.26
CA ASP A 117 -30.50 0.87 5.95
C ASP A 117 -30.68 0.83 7.49
N SER A 118 -31.92 0.66 7.95
CA SER A 118 -32.28 0.54 9.38
C SER A 118 -31.68 -0.67 10.08
N ILE A 119 -31.29 -1.73 9.36
CA ILE A 119 -30.65 -2.92 9.95
C ILE A 119 -29.18 -2.64 10.33
N MET A 120 -28.56 -1.60 9.77
CA MET A 120 -27.10 -1.49 9.73
C MET A 120 -26.51 -0.16 10.20
N ASP A 121 -27.35 0.85 10.49
CA ASP A 121 -26.96 2.15 11.05
C ASP A 121 -25.84 2.82 10.23
N SER A 122 -26.21 3.46 9.12
CA SER A 122 -25.28 4.22 8.27
C SER A 122 -24.77 5.52 8.92
N ASN A 123 -25.24 5.83 10.13
CA ASN A 123 -24.87 7.04 10.84
C ASN A 123 -23.37 7.09 11.20
N PRO A 124 -22.83 8.30 11.39
CA PRO A 124 -21.47 8.45 11.89
C PRO A 124 -21.28 7.72 13.22
N VAL A 125 -20.16 7.00 13.36
CA VAL A 125 -19.80 6.36 14.63
C VAL A 125 -19.61 7.46 15.68
N PRO A 126 -20.33 7.42 16.82
CA PRO A 126 -20.19 8.44 17.86
C PRO A 126 -18.77 8.50 18.44
N GLU A 127 -18.32 9.70 18.82
CA GLU A 127 -16.96 9.90 19.35
C GLU A 127 -16.70 9.11 20.63
N TRP A 128 -17.71 8.90 21.49
CA TRP A 128 -17.56 8.07 22.69
C TRP A 128 -17.31 6.59 22.33
N VAL A 129 -17.89 6.08 21.23
CA VAL A 129 -17.64 4.72 20.75
C VAL A 129 -16.21 4.60 20.24
N LYS A 130 -15.73 5.59 19.47
CA LYS A 130 -14.34 5.63 19.00
C LYS A 130 -13.37 5.73 20.17
N TRP A 131 -13.71 6.50 21.20
CA TRP A 131 -12.96 6.59 22.45
C TRP A 131 -12.87 5.20 23.12
N CYS A 132 -13.99 4.48 23.24
CA CYS A 132 -14.00 3.12 23.77
C CYS A 132 -13.10 2.18 22.95
N TYR A 133 -13.19 2.23 21.61
CA TYR A 133 -12.34 1.43 20.73
C TYR A 133 -10.84 1.73 20.89
N ARG A 134 -10.49 2.97 21.25
CA ARG A 134 -9.10 3.40 21.37
C ARG A 134 -8.51 3.08 22.74
N TYR A 135 -9.27 3.27 23.80
CA TYR A 135 -8.75 3.29 25.17
C TYR A 135 -9.22 2.14 26.05
N VAL A 136 -10.38 1.53 25.78
CA VAL A 136 -10.86 0.41 26.59
C VAL A 136 -10.29 -0.90 26.02
N PRO A 137 -9.49 -1.65 26.80
CA PRO A 137 -8.88 -2.89 26.34
C PRO A 137 -9.93 -3.87 25.82
N PHE A 138 -9.55 -4.63 24.80
CA PHE A 138 -10.36 -5.68 24.17
C PHE A 138 -11.67 -5.27 23.50
N VAL A 139 -12.25 -4.08 23.72
CA VAL A 139 -13.54 -3.69 23.13
C VAL A 139 -13.53 -3.76 21.60
N LEU A 140 -12.51 -3.18 20.96
CA LEU A 140 -12.39 -3.23 19.49
C LEU A 140 -12.21 -4.66 18.96
N ARG A 141 -11.48 -5.51 19.70
CA ARG A 141 -11.28 -6.93 19.36
C ARG A 141 -12.58 -7.74 19.57
N GLY A 142 -13.28 -7.51 20.68
CA GLY A 142 -14.59 -8.08 20.98
C GLY A 142 -15.61 -7.72 19.91
N LYS A 143 -15.60 -6.47 19.42
CA LYS A 143 -16.45 -6.06 18.29
C LYS A 143 -16.11 -6.83 17.01
N ARG A 144 -14.84 -7.13 16.73
CA ARG A 144 -14.45 -8.00 15.61
C ARG A 144 -14.96 -9.43 15.80
N TYR A 145 -14.78 -10.01 16.99
CA TYR A 145 -15.28 -11.36 17.29
C TYR A 145 -16.79 -11.46 17.19
N PHE A 146 -17.51 -10.45 17.68
CA PHE A 146 -18.96 -10.36 17.50
C PHE A 146 -19.36 -10.41 16.02
N HIS A 147 -18.64 -9.72 15.13
CA HIS A 147 -18.90 -9.78 13.69
C HIS A 147 -18.60 -11.17 13.10
N VAL A 148 -17.54 -11.85 13.55
CA VAL A 148 -17.25 -13.24 13.14
C VAL A 148 -18.40 -14.16 13.57
N ILE A 149 -18.86 -14.07 14.82
CA ILE A 149 -19.99 -14.86 15.34
C ILE A 149 -21.26 -14.59 14.52
N LEU A 150 -21.57 -13.32 14.26
CA LEU A 150 -22.73 -12.95 13.45
C LEU A 150 -22.64 -13.55 12.03
N SER A 151 -21.46 -13.51 11.42
CA SER A 151 -21.26 -14.12 10.10
C SER A 151 -21.37 -15.65 10.11
N GLU A 152 -20.99 -16.32 11.21
CA GLU A 152 -21.21 -17.77 11.39
C GLU A 152 -22.70 -18.12 11.52
N ILE A 153 -23.46 -17.27 12.22
CA ILE A 153 -24.92 -17.43 12.33
C ILE A 153 -25.57 -17.25 10.96
N ILE A 154 -25.17 -16.22 10.20
CA ILE A 154 -25.65 -15.99 8.83
C ILE A 154 -25.28 -17.17 7.92
N TYR A 155 -24.09 -17.74 8.05
CA TYR A 155 -23.68 -18.91 7.28
C TYR A 155 -24.62 -20.11 7.46
N GLN A 156 -25.20 -20.31 8.66
CA GLN A 156 -26.19 -21.38 8.86
C GLN A 156 -27.43 -21.16 7.98
N CYS A 157 -27.82 -19.91 7.72
CA CYS A 157 -28.93 -19.58 6.83
C CYS A 157 -28.64 -19.89 5.35
N PHE A 158 -27.42 -20.28 4.98
CA PHE A 158 -27.05 -20.56 3.58
C PHE A 158 -26.98 -22.06 3.25
N LYS A 159 -27.17 -22.93 4.25
CA LYS A 159 -27.23 -24.39 4.08
C LYS A 159 -28.60 -24.85 3.60
N LEU A 160 -28.68 -25.81 2.69
CA LEU A 160 -29.94 -26.40 2.21
C LEU A 160 -30.40 -27.49 3.18
N THR A 161 -30.81 -27.09 4.39
CA THR A 161 -31.42 -27.96 5.39
C THR A 161 -32.82 -27.45 5.73
N PRO A 162 -33.75 -28.32 6.18
CA PRO A 162 -35.12 -27.91 6.52
C PRO A 162 -35.19 -26.77 7.55
N PHE A 163 -34.30 -26.79 8.54
CA PHE A 163 -34.19 -25.71 9.54
C PHE A 163 -33.79 -24.38 8.90
N SER A 164 -32.75 -24.40 8.06
CA SER A 164 -32.25 -23.21 7.38
C SER A 164 -33.24 -22.68 6.33
N ASP A 165 -34.02 -23.55 5.68
CA ASP A 165 -35.12 -23.16 4.79
C ASP A 165 -36.20 -22.36 5.52
N ARG A 166 -36.61 -22.80 6.72
CA ARG A 166 -37.58 -22.07 7.54
C ARG A 166 -37.06 -20.68 7.93
N LEU A 167 -35.79 -20.59 8.34
CA LEU A 167 -35.15 -19.31 8.65
C LEU A 167 -35.09 -18.40 7.41
N ARG A 168 -34.66 -18.92 6.26
CA ARG A 168 -34.61 -18.19 4.99
C ARG A 168 -35.98 -17.71 4.55
N GLY A 169 -37.03 -18.51 4.71
CA GLY A 169 -38.40 -18.13 4.34
C GLY A 169 -38.86 -16.88 5.08
N GLY A 170 -38.61 -16.82 6.39
CA GLY A 170 -38.92 -15.64 7.21
C GLY A 170 -38.13 -14.40 6.79
N VAL A 171 -36.82 -14.55 6.52
CA VAL A 171 -35.96 -13.45 6.03
C VAL A 171 -36.40 -13.00 4.64
N HIS A 172 -36.67 -13.93 3.72
CA HIS A 172 -37.15 -13.65 2.37
C HIS A 172 -38.42 -12.81 2.44
N LYS A 173 -39.40 -13.22 3.23
CA LYS A 173 -40.67 -12.51 3.40
C LYS A 173 -40.44 -11.06 3.84
N ARG A 174 -39.65 -10.84 4.89
CA ARG A 174 -39.33 -9.49 5.41
C ARG A 174 -38.64 -8.59 4.38
N LEU A 175 -37.69 -9.13 3.62
CA LEU A 175 -36.98 -8.35 2.59
C LEU A 175 -37.89 -8.03 1.41
N THR A 176 -38.78 -8.94 1.03
CA THR A 176 -39.79 -8.69 0.01
C THR A 176 -40.78 -7.62 0.46
N GLU A 177 -41.24 -7.67 1.72
CA GLU A 177 -42.11 -6.64 2.31
C GLU A 177 -41.42 -5.26 2.31
N TYR A 178 -40.13 -5.21 2.67
CA TYR A 178 -39.33 -3.99 2.60
C TYR A 178 -39.23 -3.41 1.18
N ILE A 179 -38.90 -4.23 0.18
CA ILE A 179 -38.84 -3.78 -1.21
C ILE A 179 -40.20 -3.22 -1.65
N LYS A 180 -41.29 -3.90 -1.28
CA LYS A 180 -42.65 -3.46 -1.62
C LYS A 180 -43.05 -2.16 -0.93
N SER A 181 -42.58 -1.91 0.29
CA SER A 181 -42.91 -0.70 1.04
C SER A 181 -42.15 0.54 0.55
N VAL A 182 -40.92 0.36 0.02
CA VAL A 182 -40.06 1.48 -0.39
C VAL A 182 -40.12 1.74 -1.90
N ALA A 183 -40.09 0.69 -2.73
CA ALA A 183 -40.02 0.86 -4.18
C ALA A 183 -41.41 1.11 -4.82
N PRO A 184 -41.49 1.83 -5.96
CA PRO A 184 -42.73 2.00 -6.70
C PRO A 184 -43.36 0.66 -7.14
N ALA A 185 -44.69 0.54 -7.01
CA ALA A 185 -45.43 -0.68 -7.33
C ALA A 185 -45.17 -1.23 -8.74
N ARG A 186 -45.02 -0.35 -9.73
CA ARG A 186 -44.73 -0.70 -11.13
C ARG A 186 -43.44 -1.52 -11.31
N TYR A 187 -42.47 -1.43 -10.39
CA TYR A 187 -41.18 -2.11 -10.51
C TYR A 187 -41.05 -3.38 -9.66
N HIS A 188 -42.05 -3.73 -8.83
CA HIS A 188 -41.95 -4.85 -7.89
C HIS A 188 -41.62 -6.19 -8.57
N GLN A 189 -42.20 -6.46 -9.75
CA GLN A 189 -41.95 -7.70 -10.48
C GLN A 189 -40.49 -7.89 -10.94
N TYR A 190 -39.77 -6.78 -11.14
CA TYR A 190 -38.38 -6.77 -11.58
C TYR A 190 -37.42 -6.82 -10.39
N LEU A 191 -37.75 -6.10 -9.31
CA LEU A 191 -36.89 -5.96 -8.14
C LEU A 191 -36.89 -7.18 -7.22
N ILE A 192 -37.96 -7.97 -7.17
CA ILE A 192 -38.06 -9.12 -6.26
C ILE A 192 -37.37 -10.37 -6.87
N PRO A 193 -36.28 -10.88 -6.25
CA PRO A 193 -35.59 -12.08 -6.73
C PRO A 193 -36.41 -13.37 -6.61
N LYS A 194 -36.29 -14.21 -7.64
CA LYS A 194 -36.82 -15.59 -7.66
C LYS A 194 -35.89 -16.62 -7.01
N TYR A 195 -34.70 -16.22 -6.59
CA TYR A 195 -33.70 -17.11 -5.99
C TYR A 195 -33.62 -16.98 -4.46
N ASP A 196 -32.99 -17.98 -3.83
CA ASP A 196 -32.85 -18.05 -2.38
C ASP A 196 -32.00 -16.94 -1.76
N PHE A 197 -32.32 -16.62 -0.51
CA PHE A 197 -31.58 -15.62 0.24
C PHE A 197 -30.12 -16.08 0.43
N GLY A 198 -29.17 -15.21 0.07
CA GLY A 198 -27.74 -15.51 0.15
C GLY A 198 -27.15 -16.23 -1.05
N CYS A 199 -27.94 -16.60 -2.07
CA CYS A 199 -27.39 -17.21 -3.28
C CYS A 199 -26.38 -16.28 -3.99
N LYS A 200 -26.65 -14.98 -3.95
CA LYS A 200 -25.72 -13.92 -4.37
C LYS A 200 -25.29 -13.08 -3.18
N ARG A 201 -24.20 -12.32 -3.36
CA ARG A 201 -23.72 -11.39 -2.34
C ARG A 201 -24.82 -10.36 -2.05
N LEU A 202 -25.15 -10.17 -0.78
CA LEU A 202 -26.19 -9.22 -0.39
C LEU A 202 -25.74 -7.79 -0.69
N VAL A 203 -26.66 -6.99 -1.22
CA VAL A 203 -26.46 -5.57 -1.51
C VAL A 203 -27.26 -4.73 -0.51
N LEU A 204 -26.64 -3.64 -0.09
CA LEU A 204 -27.23 -2.68 0.85
C LEU A 204 -28.01 -1.64 0.07
N ASP A 205 -29.21 -1.30 0.54
CA ASP A 205 -29.99 -0.21 -0.02
C ASP A 205 -29.52 1.12 0.57
N SER A 206 -28.77 1.90 -0.22
CA SER A 206 -28.31 3.25 0.16
C SER A 206 -29.28 4.34 -0.32
N GLY A 207 -30.58 4.04 -0.41
CA GLY A 207 -31.60 4.90 -1.03
C GLY A 207 -31.80 4.64 -2.53
N TYR A 208 -31.37 3.47 -3.03
CA TYR A 208 -31.59 3.06 -4.42
C TYR A 208 -33.09 2.86 -4.68
N LEU A 209 -33.78 2.13 -3.80
CA LEU A 209 -35.20 1.83 -3.99
C LEU A 209 -36.06 3.10 -3.97
N GLU A 210 -35.75 4.02 -3.06
CA GLU A 210 -36.39 5.33 -2.96
C GLU A 210 -36.17 6.19 -4.21
N SER A 211 -34.97 6.12 -4.80
CA SER A 211 -34.64 6.91 -6.00
C SER A 211 -35.50 6.58 -7.22
N LEU A 212 -36.13 5.39 -7.26
CA LEU A 212 -36.99 4.95 -8.34
C LEU A 212 -38.34 5.68 -8.41
N HIS A 213 -38.72 6.43 -7.35
CA HIS A 213 -39.90 7.32 -7.38
C HIS A 213 -39.67 8.62 -8.13
N ARG A 214 -38.40 8.99 -8.39
CA ARG A 214 -38.10 10.25 -9.08
C ARG A 214 -38.58 10.20 -10.52
N SER A 215 -39.16 11.30 -10.99
CA SER A 215 -39.69 11.41 -12.36
C SER A 215 -38.62 11.28 -13.45
N ASN A 216 -37.35 11.50 -13.13
CA ASN A 216 -36.21 11.40 -14.04
C ASN A 216 -35.43 10.08 -13.92
N VAL A 217 -36.01 9.05 -13.29
CA VAL A 217 -35.41 7.72 -13.15
C VAL A 217 -36.37 6.68 -13.72
N GLU A 218 -35.89 5.95 -14.72
CA GLU A 218 -36.63 4.87 -15.36
C GLU A 218 -35.84 3.55 -15.27
N LEU A 219 -36.55 2.46 -15.01
CA LEU A 219 -35.98 1.12 -15.00
C LEU A 219 -36.44 0.40 -16.27
N GLU A 220 -35.48 0.10 -17.14
CA GLU A 220 -35.68 -0.69 -18.36
C GLU A 220 -35.28 -2.16 -18.12
N TRP A 221 -36.12 -3.11 -18.56
CA TRP A 221 -35.91 -4.55 -18.37
C TRP A 221 -35.93 -5.35 -19.68
N ASP A 222 -36.18 -4.68 -20.81
CA ASP A 222 -36.07 -5.26 -22.13
C ASP A 222 -34.59 -5.53 -22.49
N PRO A 223 -34.22 -6.73 -22.95
CA PRO A 223 -32.83 -7.04 -23.25
C PRO A 223 -32.20 -6.10 -24.28
N ILE A 224 -30.96 -5.69 -24.04
CA ILE A 224 -30.18 -4.88 -24.97
C ILE A 224 -29.77 -5.74 -26.16
N THR A 225 -29.98 -5.24 -27.39
CA THR A 225 -29.51 -5.90 -28.62
C THR A 225 -28.17 -5.33 -29.07
N LYS A 226 -28.01 -4.00 -29.05
CA LYS A 226 -26.76 -3.32 -29.43
C LYS A 226 -26.69 -1.89 -28.86
N ILE A 227 -25.46 -1.38 -28.79
CA ILE A 227 -25.20 0.04 -28.58
C ILE A 227 -25.17 0.71 -29.95
N VAL A 228 -25.88 1.83 -30.09
CA VAL A 228 -25.94 2.66 -31.30
C VAL A 228 -25.25 4.00 -31.03
N PRO A 229 -24.85 4.77 -32.06
CA PRO A 229 -24.07 6.00 -31.87
C PRO A 229 -24.70 7.03 -30.91
N ASP A 230 -26.03 7.07 -30.83
CA ASP A 230 -26.81 7.99 -30.02
C ASP A 230 -27.44 7.35 -28.76
N GLY A 231 -27.17 6.06 -28.49
CA GLY A 231 -27.77 5.40 -27.32
C GLY A 231 -27.78 3.87 -27.35
N ILE A 232 -28.88 3.27 -26.89
CA ILE A 232 -29.04 1.81 -26.72
C ILE A 232 -30.33 1.35 -27.38
N GLU A 233 -30.24 0.28 -28.17
CA GLU A 233 -31.39 -0.39 -28.77
C GLU A 233 -31.72 -1.66 -27.96
N THR A 234 -33.00 -1.81 -27.62
CA THR A 234 -33.54 -2.97 -26.90
C THR A 234 -34.23 -3.95 -27.86
N LYS A 235 -34.60 -5.13 -27.36
CA LYS A 235 -35.15 -6.23 -28.18
C LYS A 235 -36.53 -5.91 -28.75
N SER A 236 -37.32 -5.09 -28.08
CA SER A 236 -38.60 -4.55 -28.57
C SER A 236 -38.43 -3.56 -29.73
N GLY A 237 -37.20 -3.15 -30.04
CA GLY A 237 -36.89 -2.16 -31.06
C GLY A 237 -36.90 -0.72 -30.55
N HIS A 238 -37.13 -0.51 -29.24
CA HIS A 238 -37.05 0.81 -28.64
C HIS A 238 -35.58 1.29 -28.60
N LYS A 239 -35.37 2.55 -28.98
CA LYS A 239 -34.06 3.21 -28.96
C LYS A 239 -34.07 4.29 -27.88
N HIS A 240 -33.35 4.03 -26.80
CA HIS A 240 -33.14 5.00 -25.74
C HIS A 240 -31.91 5.83 -26.04
N GLN A 241 -32.06 7.16 -26.11
CA GLN A 241 -30.95 8.06 -26.34
C GLN A 241 -30.22 8.39 -25.03
N PHE A 242 -28.89 8.42 -25.08
CA PHE A 242 -28.05 8.70 -23.91
C PHE A 242 -26.83 9.55 -24.27
N ASP A 243 -26.59 10.61 -23.49
CA ASP A 243 -25.32 11.37 -23.55
C ASP A 243 -24.15 10.59 -22.94
N VAL A 244 -24.44 9.77 -21.93
CA VAL A 244 -23.45 9.02 -21.15
C VAL A 244 -23.99 7.62 -20.87
N ILE A 245 -23.17 6.61 -21.19
CA ILE A 245 -23.44 5.20 -20.85
C ILE A 245 -22.43 4.77 -19.77
N ALA A 246 -22.94 4.33 -18.62
CA ALA A 246 -22.12 3.84 -17.51
C ALA A 246 -22.23 2.30 -17.38
N PHE A 247 -21.13 1.58 -17.57
CA PHE A 247 -21.10 0.13 -17.42
C PHE A 247 -20.92 -0.28 -15.95
N ALA A 248 -22.01 -0.73 -15.32
CA ALA A 248 -22.01 -1.35 -14.00
C ALA A 248 -22.19 -2.89 -14.11
N THR A 249 -21.53 -3.53 -15.09
CA THR A 249 -21.81 -4.91 -15.52
C THR A 249 -21.09 -6.00 -14.72
N GLY A 250 -20.28 -5.64 -13.72
CA GLY A 250 -19.55 -6.59 -12.87
C GLY A 250 -18.17 -6.93 -13.43
N PHE A 251 -17.65 -8.11 -13.07
CA PHE A 251 -16.25 -8.52 -13.31
C PHE A 251 -16.12 -10.00 -13.66
N ASP A 252 -15.15 -10.35 -14.50
CA ASP A 252 -14.79 -11.73 -14.82
C ASP A 252 -13.72 -12.26 -13.83
N ILE A 253 -14.19 -12.92 -12.78
CA ILE A 253 -13.32 -13.46 -11.73
C ILE A 253 -12.59 -14.71 -12.20
N ALA A 254 -13.21 -15.55 -13.04
CA ALA A 254 -12.59 -16.79 -13.51
C ALA A 254 -11.34 -16.49 -14.34
N ARG A 255 -11.44 -15.56 -15.29
CA ARG A 255 -10.31 -15.12 -16.11
C ARG A 255 -9.25 -14.37 -15.32
N SER A 256 -9.64 -13.68 -14.24
CA SER A 256 -8.67 -13.00 -13.35
C SER A 256 -7.72 -13.97 -12.65
N LEU A 257 -8.15 -15.21 -12.41
CA LEU A 257 -7.34 -16.28 -11.80
C LEU A 257 -6.46 -17.01 -12.83
N ALA A 258 -6.86 -17.02 -14.10
CA ALA A 258 -6.17 -17.74 -15.15
C ALA A 258 -5.01 -16.91 -15.75
N LEU A 259 -3.98 -16.73 -14.93
CA LEU A 259 -2.74 -16.07 -15.33
C LEU A 259 -1.95 -16.92 -16.33
N ASP A 260 -1.17 -16.28 -17.21
CA ASP A 260 -0.29 -16.98 -18.15
C ASP A 260 0.94 -17.53 -17.43
N VAL A 261 0.74 -18.66 -16.75
CA VAL A 261 1.76 -19.36 -15.96
C VAL A 261 1.95 -20.75 -16.53
N THR A 262 3.20 -21.12 -16.74
CA THR A 262 3.62 -22.45 -17.18
C THR A 262 4.37 -23.13 -16.03
N GLY A 263 3.85 -24.28 -15.60
CA GLY A 263 4.40 -25.13 -14.55
C GLY A 263 5.38 -26.18 -15.08
N ILE A 264 5.47 -27.30 -14.39
CA ILE A 264 6.29 -28.45 -14.81
C ILE A 264 5.76 -29.05 -16.12
N ASN A 265 6.64 -29.71 -16.88
CA ASN A 265 6.32 -30.36 -18.16
C ASN A 265 5.63 -29.46 -19.18
N GLY A 266 5.80 -28.13 -19.08
CA GLY A 266 5.17 -27.17 -19.98
C GLY A 266 3.67 -26.95 -19.76
N GLN A 267 3.08 -27.50 -18.69
CA GLN A 267 1.65 -27.38 -18.41
C GLN A 267 1.24 -25.93 -18.17
N ARG A 268 0.24 -25.41 -18.90
CA ARG A 268 -0.28 -24.06 -18.67
C ARG A 268 -1.39 -24.06 -17.62
N LEU A 269 -1.44 -23.01 -16.80
CA LEU A 269 -2.44 -22.89 -15.72
C LEU A 269 -3.88 -22.85 -16.25
N GLN A 270 -4.09 -22.14 -17.37
CA GLN A 270 -5.39 -22.11 -18.04
C GLN A 270 -5.81 -23.50 -18.50
N GLU A 271 -4.92 -24.28 -19.12
CA GLU A 271 -5.23 -25.64 -19.58
C GLU A 271 -5.58 -26.57 -18.40
N TYR A 272 -4.90 -26.42 -17.27
CA TYR A 272 -5.26 -27.12 -16.04
C TYR A 272 -6.66 -26.73 -15.55
N TYR A 273 -7.00 -25.44 -15.53
CA TYR A 273 -8.33 -24.97 -15.14
C TYR A 273 -9.43 -25.43 -16.10
N ASP A 274 -9.17 -25.42 -17.40
CA ASP A 274 -10.12 -25.87 -18.41
C ASP A 274 -10.42 -27.37 -18.23
N LYS A 275 -9.38 -28.18 -17.98
CA LYS A 275 -9.51 -29.61 -17.68
C LYS A 275 -10.35 -29.87 -16.43
N GLU A 276 -10.23 -29.05 -15.40
CA GLU A 276 -10.94 -29.19 -14.13
C GLU A 276 -12.35 -28.53 -14.12
N GLY A 277 -12.80 -27.98 -15.27
CA GLY A 277 -14.10 -27.31 -15.41
C GLY A 277 -14.17 -25.93 -14.74
N GLY A 278 -13.02 -25.32 -14.45
CA GLY A 278 -12.86 -24.00 -13.84
C GLY A 278 -11.64 -23.90 -12.92
N PRO A 279 -11.37 -22.70 -12.37
CA PRO A 279 -10.27 -22.49 -11.44
C PRO A 279 -10.26 -23.50 -10.29
N THR A 280 -9.11 -24.14 -10.07
CA THR A 280 -8.97 -25.29 -9.16
C THR A 280 -7.64 -25.21 -8.42
N GLY A 281 -7.62 -25.51 -7.12
CA GLY A 281 -6.40 -25.49 -6.33
C GLY A 281 -6.56 -26.19 -4.99
N TYR A 282 -5.45 -26.46 -4.31
CA TYR A 282 -5.42 -27.02 -2.97
C TYR A 282 -5.46 -25.91 -1.92
N MET A 283 -6.45 -25.99 -1.02
CA MET A 283 -6.73 -24.96 -0.01
C MET A 283 -6.83 -23.53 -0.61
N GLY A 284 -7.18 -23.45 -1.90
CA GLY A 284 -7.26 -22.20 -2.67
C GLY A 284 -5.98 -21.40 -2.76
N THR A 285 -4.83 -22.01 -2.44
CA THR A 285 -3.57 -21.32 -2.25
C THR A 285 -2.48 -21.84 -3.18
N THR A 286 -2.43 -23.14 -3.41
CA THR A 286 -1.42 -23.79 -4.26
C THR A 286 -2.09 -24.63 -5.34
N VAL A 287 -1.37 -24.92 -6.43
CA VAL A 287 -1.91 -25.66 -7.59
C VAL A 287 -0.94 -26.79 -7.96
N PRO A 288 -1.42 -28.03 -8.16
CA PRO A 288 -0.56 -29.15 -8.56
C PRO A 288 0.04 -28.89 -9.93
N GLY A 289 1.31 -29.27 -10.13
CA GLY A 289 2.07 -28.95 -11.35
C GLY A 289 2.70 -27.55 -11.36
N PHE A 290 2.38 -26.68 -10.40
CA PHE A 290 2.90 -25.31 -10.28
C PHE A 290 3.68 -25.15 -8.96
N PRO A 291 4.90 -25.71 -8.89
CA PRO A 291 5.71 -25.64 -7.67
C PRO A 291 6.03 -24.20 -7.30
N ASN A 292 6.06 -23.91 -6.00
CA ASN A 292 6.34 -22.57 -5.46
C ASN A 292 5.42 -21.43 -5.98
N TRP A 293 4.28 -21.77 -6.61
CA TRP A 293 3.27 -20.80 -7.01
C TRP A 293 2.19 -20.71 -5.93
N PHE A 294 2.10 -19.55 -5.30
CA PHE A 294 1.14 -19.28 -4.22
C PHE A 294 0.19 -18.16 -4.64
N THR A 295 -1.11 -18.43 -4.53
CA THR A 295 -2.18 -17.48 -4.89
C THR A 295 -2.93 -17.04 -3.63
N ILE A 296 -3.02 -15.72 -3.41
CA ILE A 296 -3.94 -15.13 -2.44
C ILE A 296 -5.25 -14.84 -3.18
N LEU A 297 -6.37 -15.13 -2.54
CA LEU A 297 -7.70 -15.09 -3.16
C LEU A 297 -7.84 -16.01 -4.37
N GLY A 298 -7.20 -17.19 -4.32
CA GLY A 298 -7.34 -18.23 -5.34
C GLY A 298 -8.68 -18.97 -5.29
N PRO A 299 -8.78 -20.13 -5.95
CA PRO A 299 -10.02 -20.91 -6.01
C PRO A 299 -10.57 -21.29 -4.62
N ASN A 300 -11.87 -21.17 -4.41
CA ASN A 300 -12.60 -21.53 -3.20
C ASN A 300 -12.13 -20.80 -1.93
N THR A 301 -11.62 -19.57 -2.00
CA THR A 301 -11.16 -18.81 -0.80
C THR A 301 -12.10 -17.68 -0.38
N VAL A 302 -13.03 -17.26 -1.24
CA VAL A 302 -13.93 -16.16 -0.95
C VAL A 302 -15.09 -16.64 -0.09
N THR A 303 -15.62 -15.79 0.77
CA THR A 303 -16.78 -16.10 1.61
C THR A 303 -17.97 -15.25 1.21
N GLY A 304 -19.14 -15.89 1.05
CA GLY A 304 -20.40 -15.19 0.77
C GLY A 304 -21.00 -14.46 1.98
N HIS A 305 -20.54 -14.78 3.19
CA HIS A 305 -21.09 -14.30 4.47
C HIS A 305 -20.09 -13.48 5.31
N SER A 306 -18.83 -13.35 4.88
CA SER A 306 -17.75 -12.79 5.71
C SER A 306 -16.83 -11.83 4.93
N SER A 307 -15.74 -11.39 5.55
CA SER A 307 -14.80 -10.43 5.01
C SER A 307 -13.68 -11.13 4.24
N VAL A 308 -13.37 -10.61 3.05
CA VAL A 308 -12.23 -11.04 2.24
C VAL A 308 -10.90 -10.84 2.97
N VAL A 309 -10.76 -9.74 3.75
CA VAL A 309 -9.57 -9.44 4.55
C VAL A 309 -9.29 -10.55 5.58
N PHE A 310 -10.34 -11.17 6.12
CA PHE A 310 -10.17 -12.31 7.03
C PHE A 310 -9.56 -13.51 6.30
N ALA A 311 -10.06 -13.85 5.11
CA ALA A 311 -9.51 -14.94 4.31
C ALA A 311 -8.05 -14.66 3.88
N GLU A 312 -7.74 -13.43 3.46
CA GLU A 312 -6.39 -13.00 3.09
C GLU A 312 -5.40 -13.16 4.25
N GLU A 313 -5.75 -12.70 5.46
CA GLU A 313 -4.86 -12.83 6.63
C GLU A 313 -4.57 -14.31 6.96
N LEU A 314 -5.55 -15.19 6.82
CA LEU A 314 -5.36 -16.63 7.03
C LEU A 314 -4.49 -17.25 5.95
N GLN A 315 -4.74 -16.95 4.67
CA GLN A 315 -3.92 -17.42 3.56
C GLN A 315 -2.48 -16.92 3.68
N MET A 316 -2.25 -15.66 4.04
CA MET A 316 -0.91 -15.13 4.27
C MET A 316 -0.18 -15.86 5.40
N GLY A 317 -0.87 -16.16 6.50
CA GLY A 317 -0.33 -16.96 7.60
C GLY A 317 0.01 -18.40 7.19
N TYR A 318 -0.81 -19.01 6.34
CA TYR A 318 -0.58 -20.34 5.77
C TYR A 318 0.62 -20.35 4.81
N ILE A 319 0.65 -19.43 3.84
CA ILE A 319 1.73 -19.28 2.85
C ILE A 319 3.06 -19.00 3.56
N THR A 320 3.09 -18.13 4.56
CA THR A 320 4.34 -17.81 5.28
C THR A 320 4.95 -19.04 5.94
N GLN A 321 4.14 -20.01 6.39
CA GLN A 321 4.64 -21.28 6.93
C GLN A 321 5.28 -22.15 5.84
N LEU A 322 4.71 -22.18 4.63
CA LEU A 322 5.29 -22.88 3.48
C LEU A 322 6.56 -22.18 2.96
N LEU A 323 6.61 -20.85 3.00
CA LEU A 323 7.77 -20.08 2.55
C LEU A 323 8.96 -20.18 3.49
N LYS A 324 8.73 -20.29 4.80
CA LYS A 324 9.81 -20.26 5.79
C LYS A 324 10.92 -21.30 5.51
N PRO A 325 10.64 -22.60 5.30
CA PRO A 325 11.66 -23.60 4.96
C PRO A 325 12.38 -23.35 3.63
N ILE A 326 11.70 -22.72 2.66
CA ILE A 326 12.31 -22.37 1.37
C ILE A 326 13.32 -21.24 1.57
N LEU A 327 12.94 -20.22 2.33
CA LEU A 327 13.77 -19.04 2.62
C LEU A 327 14.97 -19.36 3.52
N THR A 328 14.85 -20.34 4.43
CA THR A 328 15.97 -20.84 5.24
C THR A 328 16.90 -21.77 4.46
N GLY A 329 16.50 -22.23 3.28
CA GLY A 329 17.28 -23.15 2.45
C GLY A 329 17.14 -24.62 2.83
N ASP A 330 16.21 -24.96 3.73
CA ASP A 330 15.99 -26.35 4.18
C ASP A 330 15.44 -27.25 3.05
N VAL A 331 14.70 -26.64 2.12
CA VAL A 331 14.06 -27.26 0.95
C VAL A 331 14.13 -26.31 -0.26
N ASN A 332 13.99 -26.84 -1.48
CA ASN A 332 13.92 -26.02 -2.71
C ASN A 332 12.50 -25.47 -2.94
N GLY A 333 11.49 -26.15 -2.41
CA GLY A 333 10.11 -25.77 -2.68
C GLY A 333 9.09 -26.80 -2.22
N PHE A 334 7.82 -26.43 -2.40
CA PHE A 334 6.68 -27.28 -2.16
C PHE A 334 5.76 -27.29 -3.37
N MET A 335 5.16 -28.45 -3.64
CA MET A 335 4.11 -28.62 -4.64
C MET A 335 2.98 -29.47 -4.02
N PRO A 336 1.70 -29.06 -4.09
CA PRO A 336 0.63 -29.91 -3.57
C PRO A 336 0.51 -31.17 -4.42
N ARG A 337 0.26 -32.31 -3.77
CA ARG A 337 -0.02 -33.58 -4.44
C ARG A 337 -1.32 -33.47 -5.24
N ALA A 338 -1.34 -34.06 -6.43
CA ALA A 338 -2.53 -34.07 -7.27
C ALA A 338 -3.72 -34.77 -6.57
N GLU A 339 -3.46 -35.86 -5.86
CA GLU A 339 -4.48 -36.60 -5.11
C GLU A 339 -5.09 -35.76 -3.97
N ALA A 340 -4.25 -35.15 -3.13
CA ALA A 340 -4.72 -34.28 -2.04
C ALA A 340 -5.53 -33.10 -2.59
N THR A 341 -5.11 -32.54 -3.72
CA THR A 341 -5.85 -31.47 -4.43
C THR A 341 -7.22 -31.96 -4.88
N ARG A 342 -7.30 -33.15 -5.49
CA ARG A 342 -8.55 -33.74 -5.96
C ARG A 342 -9.50 -34.02 -4.80
N THR A 343 -9.05 -34.71 -3.76
CA THR A 343 -9.86 -35.04 -2.57
C THR A 343 -10.44 -33.78 -1.94
N TRP A 344 -9.61 -32.74 -1.73
CA TRP A 344 -10.07 -31.45 -1.23
C TRP A 344 -11.16 -30.83 -2.11
N ASN A 345 -10.98 -30.83 -3.44
CA ASN A 345 -11.93 -30.22 -4.35
C ASN A 345 -13.24 -31.01 -4.44
N GLU A 346 -13.20 -32.34 -4.45
CA GLU A 346 -14.39 -33.20 -4.42
C GLU A 346 -15.21 -32.95 -3.15
N GLU A 347 -14.56 -32.90 -1.99
CA GLU A 347 -15.21 -32.53 -0.73
C GLU A 347 -15.79 -31.12 -0.76
N ALA A 348 -15.04 -30.15 -1.31
CA ALA A 348 -15.50 -28.78 -1.41
C ALA A 348 -16.76 -28.67 -2.27
N GLN A 349 -16.77 -29.28 -3.45
CA GLN A 349 -17.94 -29.28 -4.34
C GLN A 349 -19.13 -30.04 -3.73
N SER A 350 -18.88 -31.17 -3.05
CA SER A 350 -19.91 -31.94 -2.33
C SER A 350 -20.55 -31.14 -1.18
N LYS A 351 -19.77 -30.32 -0.47
CA LYS A 351 -20.30 -29.39 0.54
C LYS A 351 -21.07 -28.25 -0.12
N LEU A 352 -20.52 -27.62 -1.15
CA LEU A 352 -21.12 -26.46 -1.83
C LEU A 352 -22.43 -26.79 -2.57
N SER A 353 -22.59 -28.01 -3.07
CA SER A 353 -23.86 -28.46 -3.69
C SER A 353 -25.04 -28.42 -2.71
N LYS A 354 -24.77 -28.54 -1.41
CA LYS A 354 -25.75 -28.46 -0.31
C LYS A 354 -25.95 -27.04 0.22
N HIS A 355 -25.58 -26.01 -0.55
CA HIS A 355 -25.70 -24.60 -0.19
C HIS A 355 -26.48 -23.80 -1.24
N VAL A 356 -27.09 -22.70 -0.81
CA VAL A 356 -27.82 -21.77 -1.69
C VAL A 356 -26.97 -21.23 -2.83
N TRP A 357 -25.65 -21.17 -2.68
CA TRP A 357 -24.71 -20.70 -3.71
C TRP A 357 -24.71 -21.55 -4.99
N SER A 358 -25.28 -22.76 -4.95
CA SER A 358 -25.47 -23.63 -6.11
C SER A 358 -26.85 -23.48 -6.77
N GLY A 359 -27.75 -22.69 -6.17
CA GLY A 359 -29.15 -22.55 -6.61
C GLY A 359 -29.42 -21.43 -7.61
N CYS A 360 -28.43 -20.61 -7.98
CA CYS A 360 -28.61 -19.52 -8.95
C CYS A 360 -27.36 -19.25 -9.79
N ALA A 361 -27.58 -18.49 -10.87
CA ALA A 361 -26.53 -17.93 -11.70
C ALA A 361 -25.78 -16.81 -10.96
N SER A 362 -24.48 -16.97 -10.77
CA SER A 362 -23.61 -15.98 -10.12
C SER A 362 -22.16 -16.09 -10.61
N TRP A 363 -21.38 -15.03 -10.38
CA TRP A 363 -19.94 -15.03 -10.67
C TRP A 363 -19.14 -16.02 -9.82
N TYR A 364 -19.75 -16.65 -8.80
CA TYR A 364 -19.11 -17.70 -8.01
C TYR A 364 -18.81 -18.97 -8.82
N ARG A 365 -19.47 -19.11 -9.98
CA ARG A 365 -19.55 -20.34 -10.76
C ARG A 365 -18.94 -20.15 -12.14
N SER A 366 -18.26 -21.19 -12.62
CA SER A 366 -17.63 -21.16 -13.95
C SER A 366 -18.67 -21.18 -15.08
N GLY A 367 -18.22 -20.81 -16.28
CA GLY A 367 -18.99 -20.89 -17.52
C GLY A 367 -19.78 -19.61 -17.89
N PRO A 368 -20.32 -19.55 -19.11
CA PRO A 368 -20.79 -18.30 -19.75
C PRO A 368 -21.95 -17.60 -19.04
N ASP A 369 -22.77 -18.36 -18.30
CA ASP A 369 -23.97 -17.86 -17.60
C ASP A 369 -23.88 -18.06 -16.07
N GLY A 370 -22.80 -18.67 -15.55
CA GLY A 370 -22.64 -19.00 -14.13
C GLY A 370 -23.76 -19.87 -13.53
N ALA A 371 -24.67 -20.42 -14.34
CA ALA A 371 -25.89 -21.09 -13.87
C ALA A 371 -25.69 -22.57 -13.52
N LYS A 372 -24.73 -23.24 -14.19
CA LYS A 372 -24.48 -24.69 -14.04
C LYS A 372 -23.02 -25.07 -13.83
N GLY A 373 -22.08 -24.14 -13.87
CA GLY A 373 -20.66 -24.46 -13.69
C GLY A 373 -20.25 -24.70 -12.24
N LYS A 374 -19.00 -25.18 -12.10
CA LYS A 374 -18.30 -25.47 -10.85
C LYS A 374 -18.26 -24.22 -9.98
N ASN A 375 -18.56 -24.34 -8.69
CA ASN A 375 -18.39 -23.23 -7.76
C ASN A 375 -16.91 -23.14 -7.39
N PHE A 376 -16.19 -22.27 -8.10
CA PHE A 376 -14.75 -22.09 -7.95
C PHE A 376 -14.40 -20.95 -7.00
N ALA A 377 -15.35 -20.12 -6.57
CA ALA A 377 -15.05 -18.93 -5.78
C ALA A 377 -15.25 -19.14 -4.27
N ILE A 378 -16.35 -19.80 -3.88
CA ILE A 378 -16.77 -19.83 -2.47
C ILE A 378 -16.07 -20.93 -1.68
N TRP A 379 -15.61 -20.58 -0.49
CA TRP A 379 -15.10 -21.53 0.50
C TRP A 379 -16.22 -22.45 1.02
N PRO A 380 -16.02 -23.78 1.09
CA PRO A 380 -17.06 -24.77 1.41
C PRO A 380 -17.48 -24.82 2.89
N GLY A 381 -17.19 -23.78 3.68
CA GLY A 381 -17.36 -23.76 5.13
C GLY A 381 -17.60 -22.36 5.70
N GLY A 382 -17.80 -22.29 7.02
CA GLY A 382 -17.78 -21.03 7.78
C GLY A 382 -16.36 -20.49 8.01
N ASN A 383 -16.26 -19.32 8.64
CA ASN A 383 -14.99 -18.72 9.07
C ASN A 383 -14.19 -19.60 10.02
N LEU A 384 -14.82 -20.30 10.97
CA LEU A 384 -14.13 -21.20 11.91
C LEU A 384 -13.54 -22.40 11.19
N HIS A 385 -14.27 -22.95 10.21
CA HIS A 385 -13.76 -24.00 9.33
C HIS A 385 -12.55 -23.48 8.54
N MET A 386 -12.67 -22.31 7.89
CA MET A 386 -11.56 -21.68 7.16
C MET A 386 -10.33 -21.44 8.04
N TRP A 387 -10.53 -20.84 9.22
CA TRP A 387 -9.47 -20.57 10.18
C TRP A 387 -8.76 -21.85 10.61
N ARG A 388 -9.51 -22.91 10.92
CA ARG A 388 -8.92 -24.21 11.29
C ARG A 388 -8.14 -24.83 10.14
N SER A 389 -8.70 -24.85 8.93
CA SER A 389 -8.07 -25.43 7.74
C SER A 389 -6.78 -24.72 7.34
N LEU A 390 -6.75 -23.38 7.40
CA LEU A 390 -5.58 -22.58 7.02
C LEU A 390 -4.62 -22.30 8.19
N ARG A 391 -4.86 -22.86 9.38
CA ARG A 391 -4.01 -22.61 10.55
C ARG A 391 -2.59 -23.16 10.38
N LYS A 392 -2.47 -24.33 9.77
CA LYS A 392 -1.19 -25.03 9.53
C LYS A 392 -1.25 -25.86 8.25
N PRO A 393 -0.18 -25.90 7.44
CA PRO A 393 -0.08 -26.83 6.31
C PRO A 393 -0.16 -28.29 6.76
N ALA A 394 -0.97 -29.09 6.05
CA ALA A 394 -0.90 -30.54 6.12
C ALA A 394 0.31 -31.00 5.31
N TRP A 395 1.47 -31.12 5.95
CA TRP A 395 2.75 -31.33 5.24
C TRP A 395 2.79 -32.60 4.37
N ASN A 396 1.98 -33.61 4.67
CA ASN A 396 1.89 -34.84 3.87
C ASN A 396 1.24 -34.62 2.50
N ASP A 397 0.43 -33.58 2.38
CA ASP A 397 -0.30 -33.23 1.15
C ASP A 397 0.63 -32.51 0.15
N PHE A 398 1.88 -32.25 0.54
CA PHE A 398 2.89 -31.62 -0.29
C PHE A 398 4.03 -32.58 -0.65
N GLU A 399 4.47 -32.47 -1.89
CA GLU A 399 5.77 -32.93 -2.35
C GLU A 399 6.82 -31.88 -2.01
N VAL A 400 7.91 -32.34 -1.40
CA VAL A 400 9.05 -31.49 -1.02
C VAL A 400 10.12 -31.57 -2.08
N LEU A 401 10.50 -30.42 -2.63
CA LEU A 401 11.51 -30.35 -3.68
C LEU A 401 12.91 -30.24 -3.05
N GLY A 402 13.86 -31.05 -3.52
CA GLY A 402 15.27 -30.98 -3.16
C GLY A 402 15.70 -31.65 -1.86
N ASN A 403 14.79 -32.01 -0.95
CA ASN A 403 15.14 -32.70 0.30
C ASN A 403 14.02 -33.65 0.77
N ASN A 404 14.09 -34.90 0.32
CA ASN A 404 13.04 -35.91 0.57
C ASN A 404 12.92 -36.30 2.06
N ASN A 405 13.98 -36.12 2.85
CA ASN A 405 13.99 -36.48 4.27
C ASN A 405 13.50 -35.35 5.18
N TRP A 406 13.19 -34.18 4.63
CA TRP A 406 12.75 -33.02 5.42
C TRP A 406 11.45 -33.31 6.19
N LEU A 407 10.48 -33.97 5.56
CA LEU A 407 9.21 -34.34 6.21
C LEU A 407 9.42 -35.26 7.42
N ALA A 408 10.32 -36.24 7.31
CA ALA A 408 10.64 -37.15 8.41
C ALA A 408 11.29 -36.41 9.59
N LYS A 409 12.30 -35.57 9.32
CA LYS A 409 12.96 -34.73 10.34
C LYS A 409 11.97 -33.77 11.02
N ARG A 410 11.06 -33.20 10.24
CA ARG A 410 10.01 -32.30 10.73
C ARG A 410 9.05 -33.02 11.67
N ARG A 411 8.59 -34.23 11.32
CA ARG A 411 7.71 -35.04 12.18
C ARG A 411 8.36 -35.31 13.54
N ILE A 412 9.62 -35.75 13.56
CA ILE A 412 10.37 -35.99 14.80
C ILE A 412 10.43 -34.71 15.64
N SER A 413 10.78 -33.58 15.03
CA SER A 413 10.83 -32.29 15.72
C SER A 413 9.47 -31.85 16.28
N ASP A 414 8.38 -32.05 15.55
CA ASP A 414 7.04 -31.70 16.00
C ASP A 414 6.60 -32.61 17.16
N THR A 415 6.90 -33.92 17.12
CA THR A 415 6.65 -34.88 18.22
C THR A 415 7.42 -34.50 19.48
N ILE A 416 8.73 -34.24 19.38
CA ILE A 416 9.55 -33.77 20.51
C ILE A 416 8.97 -32.48 21.11
N GLY A 417 8.57 -31.52 20.26
CA GLY A 417 7.97 -30.26 20.71
C GLY A 417 6.58 -30.42 21.36
N VAL A 418 5.86 -31.51 21.07
CA VAL A 418 4.62 -31.88 21.76
C VAL A 418 4.95 -32.45 23.14
N LEU A 419 5.88 -33.42 23.21
CA LEU A 419 6.33 -34.01 24.48
C LEU A 419 6.86 -32.96 25.47
N ILE A 420 7.68 -32.00 25.00
CA ILE A 420 8.18 -30.90 25.84
C ILE A 420 7.02 -30.04 26.39
N ARG A 421 6.00 -29.76 25.59
CA ARG A 421 4.84 -28.96 26.04
C ARG A 421 3.98 -29.72 27.05
N PHE A 422 3.77 -31.02 26.84
CA PHE A 422 3.11 -31.86 27.82
C PHE A 422 3.90 -31.89 29.12
N GLY A 423 5.22 -32.10 29.08
CA GLY A 423 6.09 -32.03 30.26
C GLY A 423 5.99 -30.68 30.99
N LEU A 424 6.01 -29.56 30.27
CA LEU A 424 5.85 -28.22 30.85
C LEU A 424 4.46 -28.00 31.48
N ILE A 425 3.39 -28.46 30.84
CA ILE A 425 2.02 -28.38 31.39
C ILE A 425 1.90 -29.23 32.64
N SER A 426 2.48 -30.43 32.65
CA SER A 426 2.50 -31.30 33.83
C SER A 426 3.28 -30.68 34.98
N VAL A 427 4.42 -30.03 34.71
CA VAL A 427 5.21 -29.31 35.74
C VAL A 427 4.46 -28.09 36.28
N VAL A 428 3.85 -27.28 35.41
CA VAL A 428 3.04 -26.12 35.85
C VAL A 428 1.79 -26.58 36.60
N GLY A 429 1.16 -27.67 36.18
CA GLY A 429 0.04 -28.29 36.89
C GLY A 429 0.45 -28.80 38.27
N ALA A 430 1.61 -29.47 38.37
CA ALA A 430 2.17 -29.91 39.66
C ALA A 430 2.50 -28.73 40.58
N LEU A 431 3.06 -27.64 40.05
CA LEU A 431 3.34 -26.41 40.81
C LEU A 431 2.06 -25.66 41.23
N ALA A 432 1.01 -25.66 40.41
CA ALA A 432 -0.28 -25.09 40.78
C ALA A 432 -0.98 -25.95 41.87
N LEU A 433 -0.85 -27.27 41.80
CA LEU A 433 -1.39 -28.19 42.81
C LEU A 433 -0.56 -28.14 44.12
N MET A 434 0.74 -27.84 44.05
CA MET A 434 1.59 -27.47 45.19
C MET A 434 1.04 -26.26 45.95
N GLU A 435 0.66 -25.19 45.24
CA GLU A 435 0.16 -23.96 45.86
C GLU A 435 -1.25 -24.13 46.48
N VAL A 436 -2.06 -25.05 45.96
CA VAL A 436 -3.43 -25.32 46.45
C VAL A 436 -3.47 -26.45 47.50
N GLY A 437 -2.34 -27.08 47.82
CA GLY A 437 -2.25 -28.11 48.86
C GLY A 437 -2.90 -29.45 48.50
N GLN A 438 -3.18 -29.71 47.22
CA GLN A 438 -3.87 -30.92 46.72
C GLN A 438 -2.92 -31.97 46.14
N TRP A 439 -1.78 -32.19 46.81
CA TRP A 439 -0.74 -33.12 46.35
C TRP A 439 -1.19 -34.57 46.22
N ASP A 440 -2.08 -35.00 47.12
CA ASP A 440 -2.54 -36.39 47.17
C ASP A 440 -3.43 -36.78 45.97
N GLU A 441 -4.11 -35.81 45.33
CA GLU A 441 -4.85 -36.05 44.09
C GLU A 441 -3.95 -36.13 42.87
N PHE A 442 -2.90 -35.30 42.80
CA PHE A 442 -1.91 -35.36 41.72
C PHE A 442 -1.13 -36.68 41.73
N ALA A 443 -0.72 -37.16 42.90
CA ALA A 443 0.01 -38.42 43.04
C ALA A 443 -0.79 -39.63 42.52
N LYS A 444 -2.11 -39.64 42.77
CA LYS A 444 -3.03 -40.67 42.25
C LYS A 444 -3.22 -40.59 40.73
N LEU A 445 -3.28 -39.38 40.17
CA LEU A 445 -3.45 -39.16 38.73
C LEU A 445 -2.17 -39.48 37.94
N ALA A 446 -1.00 -39.22 38.53
CA ALA A 446 0.30 -39.49 37.93
C ALA A 446 0.62 -40.99 37.89
N GLN A 447 0.29 -41.75 38.93
CA GLN A 447 0.46 -43.22 38.98
C GLN A 447 -0.32 -43.93 37.87
N GLY A 448 -1.55 -43.51 37.55
CA GLY A 448 -2.35 -44.14 36.50
C GLY A 448 -1.87 -43.88 35.06
N SER A 449 -1.10 -42.81 34.79
CA SER A 449 -0.61 -42.50 33.44
C SER A 449 0.82 -43.00 33.15
N LEU A 450 1.57 -43.33 34.21
CA LEU A 450 2.95 -43.82 34.10
C LEU A 450 3.00 -45.28 33.62
N ASP A 451 2.01 -46.09 33.99
CA ASP A 451 1.95 -47.50 33.58
C ASP A 451 1.64 -47.67 32.08
N ASP A 452 0.83 -46.77 31.49
CA ASP A 452 0.52 -46.78 30.05
C ASP A 452 1.64 -46.17 29.18
N ALA A 453 2.43 -45.23 29.72
CA ALA A 453 3.52 -44.57 28.98
C ALA A 453 4.84 -45.38 28.97
N LEU A 454 5.04 -46.28 29.94
CA LEU A 454 6.27 -47.07 30.06
C LEU A 454 6.39 -48.16 28.99
N VAL A 455 5.29 -48.59 28.37
CA VAL A 455 5.32 -49.60 27.30
C VAL A 455 5.83 -49.01 25.97
N GLU A 456 5.51 -47.75 25.64
CA GLU A 456 5.99 -47.11 24.39
C GLU A 456 7.43 -46.57 24.47
N VAL A 457 7.93 -46.25 25.68
CA VAL A 457 9.29 -45.70 25.88
C VAL A 457 10.36 -46.80 25.82
N VAL A 458 10.02 -48.03 26.20
CA VAL A 458 10.95 -49.18 26.18
C VAL A 458 11.25 -49.64 24.74
N ASP A 459 10.28 -49.57 23.82
CA ASP A 459 10.48 -49.85 22.39
C ASP A 459 11.35 -48.79 21.69
N MET A 460 11.31 -47.54 22.17
CA MET A 460 12.11 -46.45 21.62
C MET A 460 13.58 -46.48 22.08
N PHE A 461 13.85 -47.01 23.28
CA PHE A 461 15.21 -47.12 23.83
C PHE A 461 16.06 -48.21 23.14
N LEU A 462 15.43 -49.28 22.67
CA LEU A 462 16.13 -50.38 21.97
C LEU A 462 16.64 -49.97 20.57
N ILE A 463 16.08 -48.94 19.95
CA ILE A 463 16.51 -48.41 18.65
C ILE A 463 17.61 -47.33 18.80
N TRP A 464 17.78 -46.76 20.00
CA TRP A 464 18.69 -45.65 20.28
C TRP A 464 20.13 -46.09 20.60
N GLU A 465 20.34 -47.28 21.17
CA GLU A 465 21.68 -47.80 21.49
C GLU A 465 22.52 -48.17 20.24
N GLU A 466 21.88 -48.54 19.13
CA GLU A 466 22.60 -48.95 17.91
C GLU A 466 23.24 -47.76 17.16
N HIS A 467 22.61 -46.57 17.24
CA HIS A 467 23.08 -45.37 16.54
C HIS A 467 24.18 -44.58 17.27
N LEU A 468 24.32 -44.77 18.59
CA LEU A 468 25.33 -44.06 19.39
C LEU A 468 26.75 -44.64 19.23
N ARG A 469 26.88 -45.89 18.75
CA ARG A 469 28.20 -46.50 18.45
C ARG A 469 28.87 -45.89 17.21
N THR A 470 28.11 -45.31 16.28
CA THR A 470 28.66 -44.72 15.04
C THR A 470 29.07 -43.25 15.19
N PHE A 471 28.60 -42.56 16.24
CA PHE A 471 28.79 -41.11 16.40
C PHE A 471 30.05 -40.73 17.22
N ARG A 472 30.70 -41.69 17.87
CA ARG A 472 31.87 -41.44 18.75
C ARG A 472 33.23 -41.40 18.04
N THR A 473 33.29 -41.66 16.74
CA THR A 473 34.56 -41.69 15.98
C THR A 473 34.82 -40.46 15.11
N LEU A 474 33.93 -39.46 15.07
CA LEU A 474 33.99 -38.38 14.06
C LEU A 474 34.15 -36.94 14.58
N ILE A 475 34.33 -36.73 15.88
CA ILE A 475 34.56 -35.37 16.43
C ILE A 475 35.85 -35.37 17.25
N GLY A 476 36.96 -35.41 16.51
CA GLY A 476 38.32 -35.23 17.02
C GLY A 476 39.11 -34.35 16.06
N SER A 477 38.65 -33.11 15.83
CA SER A 477 39.47 -31.94 15.42
C SER A 477 38.57 -30.84 14.85
N LEU A 478 38.54 -29.67 15.48
CA LEU A 478 38.63 -28.34 14.84
C LEU A 478 38.56 -27.20 15.89
N PRO A 479 39.35 -26.12 15.73
CA PRO A 479 39.68 -25.19 16.80
C PRO A 479 38.78 -23.94 16.88
N HIS A 480 38.91 -23.28 18.03
CA HIS A 480 38.26 -22.05 18.47
C HIS A 480 38.39 -20.86 17.51
N LEU A 481 37.27 -20.16 17.28
CA LEU A 481 37.23 -18.81 16.68
C LEU A 481 36.60 -17.81 17.66
N HIS A 482 37.35 -16.76 17.98
CA HIS A 482 36.92 -15.63 18.80
C HIS A 482 35.88 -14.74 18.08
N PRO A 483 34.98 -14.06 18.81
CA PRO A 483 34.03 -13.13 18.22
C PRO A 483 34.68 -11.78 17.86
N VAL A 484 34.74 -11.47 16.56
CA VAL A 484 35.14 -10.16 16.04
C VAL A 484 33.97 -9.17 16.17
N ARG A 485 34.22 -8.05 16.85
CA ARG A 485 33.28 -6.94 17.05
C ARG A 485 33.33 -5.99 15.85
N VAL A 486 32.34 -6.06 14.96
CA VAL A 486 32.24 -5.17 13.78
C VAL A 486 31.42 -3.92 14.11
N GLN A 487 32.06 -2.75 14.11
CA GLN A 487 31.38 -1.45 14.15
C GLN A 487 30.73 -1.14 12.78
N ARG A 488 29.39 -1.07 12.74
CA ARG A 488 28.64 -0.56 11.58
C ARG A 488 28.36 0.94 11.74
N HIS A 489 28.98 1.76 10.90
CA HIS A 489 28.56 3.14 10.66
C HIS A 489 28.24 3.35 9.17
N ARG A 490 26.98 3.10 8.80
CA ARG A 490 26.32 3.74 7.66
C ARG A 490 25.02 4.34 8.15
N LYS A 491 25.01 5.65 8.37
CA LYS A 491 23.79 6.41 8.68
C LYS A 491 23.12 6.81 7.37
N THR A 492 22.05 6.10 7.01
CA THR A 492 21.10 6.55 6.00
C THR A 492 20.17 7.59 6.63
N ILE A 493 19.86 8.67 5.93
CA ILE A 493 19.01 9.76 6.43
C ILE A 493 17.66 9.20 6.91
N PRO A 494 17.28 9.39 8.20
CA PRO A 494 15.98 8.95 8.68
C PRO A 494 14.88 9.86 8.13
N ARG A 495 13.90 9.30 7.40
CA ARG A 495 12.58 9.96 7.25
C ARG A 495 11.90 9.90 8.63
N HIS A 496 11.86 11.04 9.30
CA HIS A 496 11.25 11.20 10.63
C HIS A 496 9.80 10.68 10.63
N ARG A 497 9.55 9.71 11.51
CA ARG A 497 8.25 9.24 12.00
C ARG A 497 8.07 9.83 13.40
N THR A 498 7.02 10.59 13.64
CA THR A 498 6.34 10.68 14.94
C THR A 498 4.96 11.31 14.79
N ARG A 499 3.93 10.53 15.17
CA ARG A 499 2.64 11.02 15.63
C ARG A 499 2.89 11.91 16.86
N ARG A 500 2.78 13.23 16.70
CA ARG A 500 2.40 14.16 17.76
C ARG A 500 1.44 15.15 17.12
N SER A 501 0.38 15.52 17.83
CA SER A 501 -0.58 16.58 17.49
C SER A 501 0.15 17.90 17.22
N HIS A 502 0.61 18.08 16.00
CA HIS A 502 1.20 19.32 15.52
C HIS A 502 0.50 19.64 14.22
N ALA A 503 0.01 20.88 14.10
CA ALA A 503 -0.59 21.37 12.87
C ALA A 503 0.28 20.93 11.68
N ILE A 504 -0.32 20.20 10.73
CA ILE A 504 0.33 19.57 9.57
C ILE A 504 1.23 20.55 8.80
N PHE A 505 0.97 21.85 8.95
CA PHE A 505 1.75 22.95 8.45
C PHE A 505 2.30 23.79 9.62
N LYS A 506 3.41 23.34 10.23
CA LYS A 506 4.19 24.12 11.21
C LYS A 506 5.56 24.42 10.61
N ALA A 507 5.94 25.71 10.55
CA ALA A 507 7.27 26.09 10.12
C ALA A 507 8.25 25.97 11.30
N HIS A 508 9.33 25.21 11.12
CA HIS A 508 10.35 24.99 12.15
C HIS A 508 11.51 26.00 12.03
N THR A 509 11.22 27.28 11.89
CA THR A 509 12.22 28.34 11.62
C THR A 509 13.30 28.48 12.71
N ARG A 510 13.05 27.94 13.92
CA ARG A 510 13.97 28.00 15.08
C ARG A 510 14.89 26.77 15.23
N LEU A 511 14.76 25.74 14.37
CA LEU A 511 15.49 24.47 14.51
C LEU A 511 16.74 24.36 13.63
N ASN A 512 17.34 25.49 13.23
CA ASN A 512 18.59 25.49 12.46
C ASN A 512 19.73 24.91 13.31
N LYS A 513 20.25 23.75 12.92
CA LYS A 513 21.26 23.04 13.73
C LYS A 513 22.64 23.67 13.69
N ASN A 514 23.11 24.05 12.50
CA ASN A 514 24.45 24.61 12.29
C ASN A 514 24.45 25.66 11.15
N PRO A 515 25.46 26.56 11.11
CA PRO A 515 25.68 27.47 9.99
C PRO A 515 26.02 26.70 8.70
N ALA A 516 25.33 27.00 7.60
CA ALA A 516 25.60 26.38 6.30
C ALA A 516 26.56 27.26 5.47
N ARG A 517 27.84 27.33 5.84
CA ARG A 517 28.81 28.28 5.26
C ARG A 517 29.95 27.52 4.59
N LEU A 518 30.41 27.99 3.43
CA LEU A 518 31.69 27.53 2.83
C LEU A 518 32.83 27.73 3.83
N ARG A 519 33.99 27.13 3.62
CA ARG A 519 35.16 27.39 4.46
C ARG A 519 35.64 28.84 4.36
N PRO A 520 36.36 29.36 5.37
CA PRO A 520 37.12 30.60 5.21
C PRO A 520 38.08 30.47 4.03
N LEU A 521 38.18 31.51 3.20
CA LEU A 521 39.08 31.53 2.05
C LEU A 521 40.53 31.69 2.52
N ASP A 522 41.30 30.60 2.50
CA ASP A 522 42.70 30.54 2.91
C ASP A 522 43.65 30.44 1.70
N PHE A 523 44.97 30.43 1.94
CA PHE A 523 45.98 30.33 0.89
C PHE A 523 45.85 29.05 0.05
N ALA A 524 45.47 27.94 0.70
CA ALA A 524 45.34 26.64 0.04
C ALA A 524 44.19 26.65 -0.99
N GLU A 525 43.04 27.25 -0.66
CA GLU A 525 41.94 27.39 -1.61
C GLU A 525 42.21 28.41 -2.73
N ARG A 526 42.99 29.48 -2.45
CA ARG A 526 43.35 30.50 -3.46
C ARG A 526 44.28 29.97 -4.54
N ASN A 527 45.30 29.18 -4.16
CA ASN A 527 46.38 28.76 -5.06
C ASN A 527 46.31 27.27 -5.46
N GLY A 528 45.59 26.45 -4.71
CA GLY A 528 45.50 25.00 -4.92
C GLY A 528 44.11 24.46 -4.60
N TYR A 529 44.06 23.38 -3.84
CA TYR A 529 42.82 22.86 -3.27
C TYR A 529 43.08 22.21 -1.91
N ILE A 530 42.05 22.08 -1.10
CA ILE A 530 42.05 21.31 0.13
C ILE A 530 41.00 20.21 0.08
N ARG A 531 41.38 19.01 0.51
CA ARG A 531 40.51 17.83 0.53
C ARG A 531 39.82 17.70 1.88
N GLY A 532 38.49 17.58 1.85
CA GLY A 532 37.65 17.24 2.99
C GLY A 532 36.95 15.89 2.78
N ILE A 533 36.61 15.22 3.87
CA ILE A 533 35.81 13.99 3.85
C ILE A 533 34.44 14.25 4.47
N VAL A 534 33.37 13.82 3.80
CA VAL A 534 32.01 13.93 4.34
C VAL A 534 31.83 12.88 5.43
N LYS A 535 31.76 13.31 6.69
CA LYS A 535 31.56 12.39 7.82
C LYS A 535 30.08 12.06 8.06
N ASP A 536 29.19 13.02 7.82
CA ASP A 536 27.77 12.86 8.15
C ASP A 536 26.89 13.77 7.27
N ILE A 537 25.67 13.33 6.98
CA ILE A 537 24.64 14.15 6.33
C ILE A 537 23.53 14.42 7.34
N ILE A 538 23.45 15.66 7.78
CA ILE A 538 22.58 16.12 8.86
C ILE A 538 21.26 16.63 8.28
N HIS A 539 20.16 16.06 8.74
CA HIS A 539 18.83 16.61 8.50
C HIS A 539 18.63 17.90 9.32
N ASP A 540 18.52 19.05 8.65
CA ASP A 540 18.30 20.37 9.25
C ASP A 540 16.89 20.89 8.95
N SER A 541 15.96 20.68 9.90
CA SER A 541 14.53 20.93 9.69
C SER A 541 14.17 22.41 9.57
N GLY A 542 15.03 23.33 10.03
CA GLY A 542 14.80 24.77 9.93
C GLY A 542 15.16 25.38 8.57
N ARG A 543 16.14 24.80 7.86
CA ARG A 543 16.68 25.33 6.59
C ARG A 543 15.99 24.74 5.35
N GLY A 544 15.37 23.57 5.50
CA GLY A 544 14.70 22.85 4.39
C GLY A 544 15.66 22.18 3.40
N ALA A 545 16.97 22.41 3.52
CA ALA A 545 18.04 21.71 2.81
C ALA A 545 18.92 20.94 3.82
N PRO A 546 19.36 19.71 3.51
CA PRO A 546 20.26 18.96 4.37
C PRO A 546 21.66 19.59 4.41
N LEU A 547 22.37 19.36 5.52
CA LEU A 547 23.76 19.79 5.69
C LEU A 547 24.72 18.61 5.58
N ALA A 548 25.86 18.82 4.96
CA ALA A 548 26.98 17.89 5.00
C ALA A 548 28.00 18.36 6.04
N ARG A 549 28.33 17.51 7.00
CA ARG A 549 29.44 17.75 7.93
C ARG A 549 30.72 17.22 7.30
N VAL A 550 31.58 18.14 6.89
CA VAL A 550 32.83 17.87 6.17
C VAL A 550 34.00 18.13 7.09
N VAL A 551 34.89 17.15 7.22
CA VAL A 551 36.09 17.25 8.04
C VAL A 551 37.30 17.42 7.15
N PHE A 552 38.07 18.46 7.43
CA PHE A 552 39.30 18.80 6.74
C PHE A 552 40.49 18.71 7.69
N ARG A 553 41.68 18.45 7.14
CA ARG A 553 42.95 18.64 7.85
C ARG A 553 43.33 20.12 7.75
N ASP A 554 43.65 20.74 8.87
CA ASP A 554 44.12 22.13 8.88
C ASP A 554 45.51 22.21 8.21
N PRO A 555 45.72 23.11 7.23
CA PRO A 555 46.99 23.20 6.51
C PRO A 555 48.13 23.81 7.34
N TYR A 556 47.83 24.52 8.43
CA TYR A 556 48.82 25.23 9.24
C TYR A 556 49.05 24.61 10.62
N ARG A 557 48.08 23.84 11.13
CA ARG A 557 48.14 23.23 12.48
C ARG A 557 47.80 21.74 12.38
N TYR A 558 48.37 20.92 13.25
CA TYR A 558 48.01 19.50 13.34
C TYR A 558 46.64 19.31 14.05
N LYS A 559 45.57 19.77 13.40
CA LYS A 559 44.17 19.70 13.90
C LYS A 559 43.22 19.36 12.76
N LEU A 560 42.09 18.74 13.11
CA LEU A 560 40.97 18.52 12.20
C LEU A 560 39.96 19.66 12.35
N ARG A 561 39.56 20.29 11.25
CA ARG A 561 38.48 21.29 11.24
C ARG A 561 37.22 20.67 10.66
N SER A 562 36.12 20.74 11.40
CA SER A 562 34.80 20.30 10.96
C SER A 562 33.99 21.52 10.53
N GLU A 563 33.49 21.51 9.30
CA GLU A 563 32.65 22.56 8.72
C GLU A 563 31.35 21.96 8.21
N THR A 564 30.29 22.77 8.15
CA THR A 564 28.96 22.33 7.69
C THR A 564 28.56 23.05 6.41
N PHE A 565 28.46 22.30 5.32
CA PHE A 565 28.07 22.80 4.00
C PHE A 565 26.62 22.47 3.69
N VAL A 566 26.03 23.20 2.74
CA VAL A 566 24.80 22.78 2.09
C VAL A 566 25.10 21.51 1.30
N ALA A 567 24.35 20.44 1.53
CA ALA A 567 24.57 19.19 0.81
C ALA A 567 24.00 19.27 -0.61
N THR A 568 24.80 18.91 -1.60
CA THR A 568 24.38 18.77 -2.99
C THR A 568 23.74 17.41 -3.24
N GLU A 569 22.90 17.33 -4.27
CA GLU A 569 22.37 16.06 -4.76
C GLU A 569 23.51 15.14 -5.23
N GLY A 570 23.45 13.86 -4.88
CA GLY A 570 24.52 12.89 -5.14
C GLY A 570 25.62 12.82 -4.07
N LEU A 571 25.67 13.76 -3.12
CA LEU A 571 26.64 13.71 -2.02
C LEU A 571 26.28 12.60 -1.01
N HIS A 572 27.28 11.80 -0.62
CA HIS A 572 27.11 10.68 0.33
C HIS A 572 28.21 10.68 1.40
N THR A 573 27.98 10.01 2.52
CA THR A 573 28.98 9.85 3.58
C THR A 573 30.18 9.06 3.08
N GLY A 574 31.39 9.54 3.37
CA GLY A 574 32.64 8.99 2.84
C GLY A 574 33.12 9.65 1.56
N ALA A 575 32.29 10.44 0.87
CA ALA A 575 32.71 11.18 -0.31
C ALA A 575 33.79 12.22 0.02
N PHE A 576 34.70 12.44 -0.93
CA PHE A 576 35.66 13.52 -0.87
C PHE A 576 35.10 14.79 -1.51
N ILE A 577 35.31 15.92 -0.85
CA ILE A 577 35.03 17.26 -1.38
C ILE A 577 36.35 18.00 -1.52
N TYR A 578 36.56 18.57 -2.69
CA TYR A 578 37.72 19.40 -2.97
C TYR A 578 37.29 20.86 -3.06
N CYS A 579 37.92 21.72 -2.26
CA CYS A 579 37.68 23.15 -2.26
C CYS A 579 38.93 23.88 -2.76
N GLY A 580 38.82 24.69 -3.80
CA GLY A 580 39.89 25.58 -4.26
C GLY A 580 39.97 25.74 -5.78
N LYS A 581 40.87 26.61 -6.23
CA LYS A 581 41.05 26.96 -7.65
C LYS A 581 41.43 25.77 -8.54
N LYS A 582 42.21 24.81 -8.02
CA LYS A 582 42.66 23.61 -8.76
C LYS A 582 41.80 22.36 -8.50
N ALA A 583 40.61 22.51 -7.91
CA ALA A 583 39.73 21.37 -7.67
C ALA A 583 39.13 20.86 -9.00
N ALA A 584 38.80 19.57 -9.07
CA ALA A 584 38.14 19.01 -10.24
C ALA A 584 36.67 19.49 -10.32
N LEU A 585 36.13 19.59 -11.54
CA LEU A 585 34.72 19.90 -11.78
C LEU A 585 33.85 18.67 -11.48
N SER A 586 33.55 18.43 -10.20
CA SER A 586 32.66 17.36 -9.76
C SER A 586 31.61 17.87 -8.78
N VAL A 587 30.46 17.22 -8.75
CA VAL A 587 29.35 17.60 -7.86
C VAL A 587 29.79 17.60 -6.40
N GLY A 588 29.47 18.69 -5.69
CA GLY A 588 29.85 18.91 -4.30
C GLY A 588 31.20 19.63 -4.09
N ASN A 589 32.06 19.74 -5.11
CA ASN A 589 33.30 20.52 -5.02
C ASN A 589 33.01 22.02 -5.02
N VAL A 590 33.95 22.79 -4.46
CA VAL A 590 33.87 24.24 -4.34
C VAL A 590 34.97 24.88 -5.16
N LEU A 591 34.59 25.68 -6.16
CA LEU A 591 35.51 26.35 -7.08
C LEU A 591 35.15 27.83 -7.19
N PRO A 592 36.12 28.70 -7.54
CA PRO A 592 35.81 30.06 -7.98
C PRO A 592 35.05 30.02 -9.31
N LEU A 593 34.10 30.93 -9.51
CA LEU A 593 33.25 30.98 -10.69
C LEU A 593 34.03 31.07 -12.00
N SER A 594 35.18 31.75 -12.02
CA SER A 594 36.10 31.83 -13.17
C SER A 594 36.60 30.48 -13.70
N GLN A 595 36.59 29.42 -12.90
CA GLN A 595 37.05 28.09 -13.30
C GLN A 595 35.90 27.18 -13.75
N LEU A 596 34.67 27.67 -13.68
CA LEU A 596 33.48 26.90 -14.05
C LEU A 596 33.08 27.28 -15.47
N PRO A 597 32.91 26.32 -16.40
CA PRO A 597 32.48 26.64 -17.75
C PRO A 597 31.05 27.19 -17.78
N GLU A 598 30.73 27.92 -18.84
CA GLU A 598 29.38 28.43 -19.07
C GLU A 598 28.37 27.28 -19.15
N GLY A 599 27.17 27.48 -18.62
CA GLY A 599 26.16 26.43 -18.46
C GLY A 599 26.31 25.59 -17.19
N THR A 600 27.41 25.72 -16.43
CA THR A 600 27.59 24.96 -15.18
C THR A 600 26.50 25.30 -14.16
N ILE A 601 25.93 24.24 -13.58
CA ILE A 601 24.95 24.32 -12.51
C ILE A 601 25.68 24.43 -11.16
N VAL A 602 25.38 25.48 -10.41
CA VAL A 602 26.03 25.80 -9.13
C VAL A 602 25.01 26.13 -8.04
N CYS A 603 25.38 25.93 -6.79
CA CYS A 603 24.60 26.33 -5.62
C CYS A 603 25.49 26.92 -4.52
N ASN A 604 24.87 27.52 -3.51
CA ASN A 604 25.57 28.17 -2.39
C ASN A 604 26.65 29.17 -2.85
N VAL A 605 26.31 30.00 -3.84
CA VAL A 605 27.22 30.95 -4.49
C VAL A 605 27.47 32.14 -3.57
N GLU A 606 28.72 32.59 -3.49
CA GLU A 606 29.11 33.83 -2.81
C GLU A 606 28.62 35.05 -3.61
N GLU A 607 27.96 36.01 -2.95
CA GLU A 607 27.61 37.28 -3.57
C GLU A 607 28.82 38.22 -3.56
N HIS A 608 29.54 38.24 -2.44
CA HIS A 608 30.83 38.90 -2.28
C HIS A 608 31.88 37.86 -1.87
N VAL A 609 33.10 38.02 -2.37
CA VAL A 609 34.19 37.08 -2.11
C VAL A 609 34.41 36.95 -0.60
N GLY A 610 34.30 35.72 -0.09
CA GLY A 610 34.48 35.44 1.34
C GLY A 610 33.25 35.64 2.22
N ASP A 611 32.06 35.93 1.67
CA ASP A 611 30.79 35.90 2.41
C ASP A 611 30.32 34.47 2.78
N ARG A 612 31.05 33.46 2.28
CA ARG A 612 30.87 32.02 2.56
C ARG A 612 29.52 31.46 2.11
N GLY A 613 28.87 32.09 1.13
CA GLY A 613 27.70 31.58 0.41
C GLY A 613 26.41 32.32 0.78
N ALA A 614 25.82 33.00 -0.21
CA ALA A 614 24.64 33.84 -0.06
C ALA A 614 23.48 33.40 -0.98
N LEU A 615 23.76 33.00 -2.22
CA LEU A 615 22.78 32.80 -3.28
C LEU A 615 22.52 31.31 -3.56
N ALA A 616 21.32 30.98 -4.06
CA ALA A 616 20.91 29.63 -4.46
C ALA A 616 21.17 28.54 -3.38
N ARG A 617 20.60 28.73 -2.18
CA ARG A 617 20.85 27.88 -0.98
C ARG A 617 19.67 27.00 -0.56
N THR A 618 18.54 27.13 -1.25
CA THR A 618 17.30 26.42 -0.91
C THR A 618 17.25 25.06 -1.59
N SER A 619 16.57 24.08 -0.96
CA SER A 619 16.39 22.73 -1.50
C SER A 619 15.87 22.71 -2.95
N GLY A 620 16.51 21.92 -3.82
CA GLY A 620 16.16 21.79 -5.24
C GLY A 620 16.55 22.98 -6.11
N ASN A 621 17.23 23.97 -5.54
CA ASN A 621 17.51 25.22 -6.22
C ASN A 621 18.97 25.28 -6.66
N TYR A 622 19.21 26.00 -7.74
CA TYR A 622 20.53 26.19 -8.33
C TYR A 622 20.59 27.51 -9.09
N ALA A 623 21.79 27.97 -9.39
CA ALA A 623 22.08 29.04 -10.33
C ALA A 623 22.87 28.46 -11.51
N THR A 624 22.78 29.12 -12.67
CA THR A 624 23.51 28.72 -13.87
C THR A 624 24.52 29.79 -14.22
N VAL A 625 25.76 29.40 -14.46
CA VAL A 625 26.78 30.32 -15.01
C VAL A 625 26.39 30.65 -16.46
N ILE A 626 26.13 31.93 -16.76
CA ILE A 626 25.72 32.35 -18.10
C ILE A 626 26.95 32.66 -18.94
N GLY A 627 27.86 33.45 -18.38
CA GLY A 627 29.06 33.87 -19.09
C GLY A 627 30.00 34.68 -18.23
N HIS A 628 31.25 34.73 -18.67
CA HIS A 628 32.32 35.46 -18.00
C HIS A 628 32.64 36.72 -18.78
N SER A 629 32.88 37.81 -18.06
CA SER A 629 33.40 39.06 -18.61
C SER A 629 34.85 39.22 -18.11
N PRO A 630 35.86 38.83 -18.90
CA PRO A 630 37.26 38.85 -18.49
C PRO A 630 37.75 40.27 -18.18
N GLU A 631 37.30 41.27 -18.95
CA GLU A 631 37.67 42.68 -18.81
C GLU A 631 37.27 43.26 -17.43
N ASP A 632 36.06 42.93 -16.97
CA ASP A 632 35.50 43.43 -15.71
C ASP A 632 35.82 42.53 -14.49
N ASN A 633 36.49 41.39 -14.71
CA ASN A 633 36.68 40.33 -13.71
C ASN A 633 35.37 39.90 -13.01
N LYS A 634 34.28 39.84 -13.79
CA LYS A 634 32.92 39.52 -13.32
C LYS A 634 32.32 38.34 -14.07
N THR A 635 31.51 37.56 -13.37
CA THR A 635 30.72 36.45 -13.92
C THR A 635 29.24 36.75 -13.80
N ARG A 636 28.49 36.54 -14.89
CA ARG A 636 27.03 36.64 -14.88
C ARG A 636 26.43 35.28 -14.55
N ILE A 637 25.57 35.24 -13.53
CA ILE A 637 24.82 34.04 -13.13
C ILE A 637 23.32 34.27 -13.32
N ARG A 638 22.62 33.22 -13.74
CA ARG A 638 21.15 33.17 -13.75
C ARG A 638 20.68 32.63 -12.41
N LEU A 639 19.94 33.43 -11.66
CA LEU A 639 19.28 32.98 -10.45
C LEU A 639 18.05 32.14 -10.81
N PRO A 640 17.60 31.27 -9.89
CA PRO A 640 16.44 30.43 -10.14
C PRO A 640 15.11 31.17 -10.24
N SER A 641 15.08 32.46 -9.86
CA SER A 641 13.96 33.36 -10.16
C SER A 641 13.90 33.81 -11.64
N GLY A 642 14.89 33.44 -12.45
CA GLY A 642 15.09 33.94 -13.82
C GLY A 642 15.90 35.25 -13.89
N ALA A 643 16.11 35.94 -12.77
CA ALA A 643 16.89 37.17 -12.72
C ALA A 643 18.37 36.91 -13.01
N LYS A 644 18.98 37.77 -13.84
CA LYS A 644 20.42 37.73 -14.12
C LYS A 644 21.13 38.63 -13.10
N LYS A 645 22.15 38.09 -12.42
CA LYS A 645 22.96 38.84 -11.45
C LYS A 645 24.44 38.72 -11.81
N THR A 646 25.18 39.82 -11.65
CA THR A 646 26.63 39.86 -11.89
C THR A 646 27.34 39.77 -10.55
N VAL A 647 28.32 38.88 -10.45
CA VAL A 647 29.15 38.63 -9.25
C VAL A 647 30.62 38.62 -9.63
N ALA A 648 31.53 38.80 -8.68
CA ALA A 648 32.97 38.78 -8.96
C ALA A 648 33.41 37.38 -9.40
N SER A 649 34.31 37.27 -10.40
CA SER A 649 34.73 35.97 -10.96
C SER A 649 35.56 35.10 -10.01
N ASN A 650 36.10 35.71 -8.95
CA ASN A 650 36.77 35.03 -7.84
C ASN A 650 35.82 34.58 -6.71
N ALA A 651 34.53 34.92 -6.79
CA ALA A 651 33.52 34.42 -5.86
C ALA A 651 33.40 32.89 -5.98
N ARG A 652 33.24 32.18 -4.86
CA ARG A 652 33.16 30.71 -4.85
C ARG A 652 31.74 30.21 -4.98
N ALA A 653 31.60 29.04 -5.58
CA ALA A 653 30.35 28.32 -5.66
C ALA A 653 30.55 26.82 -5.50
N THR A 654 29.53 26.13 -4.99
CA THR A 654 29.50 24.66 -4.96
C THR A 654 28.90 24.14 -6.26
N VAL A 655 29.54 23.17 -6.90
CA VAL A 655 29.03 22.57 -8.14
C VAL A 655 27.86 21.64 -7.83
N GLY A 656 26.75 21.82 -8.54
CA GLY A 656 25.54 20.99 -8.44
C GLY A 656 24.32 21.70 -7.84
N ILE A 657 23.28 20.90 -7.62
CA ILE A 657 21.96 21.33 -7.11
C ILE A 657 21.88 21.03 -5.62
N VAL A 658 21.23 21.90 -4.85
CA VAL A 658 20.97 21.63 -3.42
C VAL A 658 20.04 20.43 -3.27
N ALA A 659 20.46 19.43 -2.47
CA ALA A 659 19.67 18.22 -2.24
C ALA A 659 18.28 18.51 -1.64
N GLY A 660 17.34 17.60 -1.89
CA GLY A 660 15.97 17.67 -1.35
C GLY A 660 14.97 18.42 -2.23
N GLY A 661 15.19 18.50 -3.54
CA GLY A 661 14.28 19.16 -4.50
C GLY A 661 12.86 18.60 -4.49
N GLY A 662 12.71 17.27 -4.38
CA GLY A 662 11.40 16.60 -4.31
C GLY A 662 10.52 16.96 -3.11
N ARG A 663 10.98 17.83 -2.20
CA ARG A 663 10.15 18.36 -1.10
C ARG A 663 8.96 19.17 -1.61
N ILE A 664 9.07 19.79 -2.79
CA ILE A 664 7.97 20.59 -3.38
C ILE A 664 7.08 19.79 -4.34
N ASP A 665 7.51 18.63 -4.81
CA ASP A 665 6.82 17.82 -5.84
C ASP A 665 5.56 17.12 -5.36
N LYS A 666 5.20 17.24 -4.06
CA LYS A 666 3.97 16.65 -3.55
C LYS A 666 2.75 17.43 -4.09
N PRO A 667 1.89 16.83 -4.94
CA PRO A 667 0.73 17.52 -5.48
C PRO A 667 -0.24 17.89 -4.35
N LEU A 668 -0.58 19.18 -4.24
CA LEU A 668 -1.57 19.67 -3.29
C LEU A 668 -2.94 19.64 -3.97
N LEU A 669 -3.65 18.53 -3.82
CA LEU A 669 -4.95 18.30 -4.48
C LEU A 669 -6.12 19.12 -3.88
N LYS A 670 -5.93 19.80 -2.74
CA LYS A 670 -6.99 20.57 -2.06
C LYS A 670 -6.52 21.97 -1.67
N ALA A 671 -7.29 22.99 -2.06
CA ALA A 671 -7.01 24.40 -1.78
C ALA A 671 -6.83 24.69 -0.28
N GLY A 672 -7.63 24.08 0.61
CA GLY A 672 -7.51 24.27 2.05
C GLY A 672 -6.16 23.81 2.64
N ARG A 673 -5.59 22.71 2.13
CA ARG A 673 -4.26 22.25 2.55
C ARG A 673 -3.16 23.21 2.08
N ALA A 674 -3.32 23.77 0.90
CA ALA A 674 -2.44 24.82 0.41
C ALA A 674 -2.57 26.07 1.30
N TYR A 675 -3.77 26.51 1.67
CA TYR A 675 -3.97 27.68 2.55
C TYR A 675 -3.17 27.58 3.86
N HIS A 676 -3.29 26.45 4.56
CA HIS A 676 -2.53 26.25 5.79
C HIS A 676 -1.01 26.13 5.57
N LYS A 677 -0.56 25.56 4.44
CA LYS A 677 0.88 25.53 4.04
C LYS A 677 1.45 26.93 3.87
N PHE A 678 0.76 27.80 3.15
CA PHE A 678 1.19 29.18 2.91
C PHE A 678 1.16 30.00 4.20
N LYS A 679 0.08 29.86 4.99
CA LYS A 679 -0.08 30.53 6.30
C LYS A 679 1.06 30.18 7.27
N ALA A 680 1.48 28.92 7.33
CA ALA A 680 2.57 28.46 8.21
C ALA A 680 3.91 29.14 7.94
N LYS A 681 4.19 29.50 6.69
CA LYS A 681 5.44 30.15 6.26
C LYS A 681 5.30 31.68 6.12
N ARG A 682 4.18 32.25 6.59
CA ARG A 682 3.82 33.67 6.39
C ARG A 682 3.84 34.10 4.91
N TYR A 683 3.63 33.17 3.98
CA TYR A 683 3.42 33.55 2.58
C TYR A 683 1.98 34.05 2.41
N ASN A 684 1.80 35.11 1.62
CA ASN A 684 0.48 35.59 1.28
C ASN A 684 -0.27 34.51 0.48
N TRP A 685 -1.47 34.16 0.95
CA TRP A 685 -2.34 33.27 0.20
C TRP A 685 -2.78 33.99 -1.08
N PRO A 686 -2.66 33.37 -2.27
CA PRO A 686 -3.14 33.98 -3.50
C PRO A 686 -4.61 34.31 -3.35
N ARG A 687 -4.94 35.59 -3.57
CA ARG A 687 -6.32 36.06 -3.71
C ARG A 687 -6.64 36.13 -5.19
N THR A 688 -7.83 35.69 -5.57
CA THR A 688 -8.33 35.84 -6.93
C THR A 688 -8.24 37.31 -7.32
N ARG A 689 -7.69 37.62 -8.50
CA ARG A 689 -7.69 39.00 -9.01
C ARG A 689 -9.15 39.44 -9.19
N GLY A 690 -9.48 40.70 -8.89
CA GLY A 690 -10.87 41.20 -9.00
C GLY A 690 -11.52 40.90 -10.35
N VAL A 691 -10.76 41.06 -11.44
CA VAL A 691 -11.15 40.73 -12.82
C VAL A 691 -11.52 39.25 -13.07
N ALA A 692 -11.09 38.35 -12.19
CA ALA A 692 -11.35 36.91 -12.28
C ALA A 692 -12.26 36.39 -11.15
N MET A 693 -12.87 37.27 -10.36
CA MET A 693 -13.87 36.87 -9.33
C MET A 693 -15.26 36.70 -9.95
N ASN A 694 -16.04 35.78 -9.37
CA ASN A 694 -17.46 35.63 -9.69
C ASN A 694 -18.23 36.92 -9.35
N PRO A 695 -19.19 37.36 -10.18
CA PRO A 695 -20.05 38.52 -9.92
C PRO A 695 -20.60 38.70 -8.51
N VAL A 696 -20.98 37.60 -7.86
CA VAL A 696 -21.57 37.59 -6.50
C VAL A 696 -20.51 37.86 -5.42
N ASP A 697 -19.26 37.48 -5.67
CA ASP A 697 -18.14 37.58 -4.72
C ASP A 697 -17.30 38.85 -4.94
N HIS A 698 -17.53 39.58 -6.04
CA HIS A 698 -16.77 40.79 -6.35
C HIS A 698 -17.29 41.98 -5.52
N PRO A 699 -16.45 42.67 -4.73
CA PRO A 699 -16.88 43.77 -3.87
C PRO A 699 -17.49 44.96 -4.64
N HIS A 700 -17.32 45.00 -5.96
CA HIS A 700 -17.86 46.02 -6.88
C HIS A 700 -18.81 45.46 -7.96
N GLY A 701 -19.21 44.18 -7.90
CA GLY A 701 -20.05 43.52 -8.92
C GLY A 701 -19.28 42.93 -10.10
N GLY A 702 -19.85 41.95 -10.80
CA GLY A 702 -19.13 41.11 -11.78
C GLY A 702 -18.64 41.77 -13.04
N GLY A 703 -17.63 41.15 -13.66
CA GLY A 703 -16.95 41.61 -14.87
C GLY A 703 -17.79 41.78 -16.14
N ASN A 704 -19.10 41.49 -16.09
CA ASN A 704 -20.04 41.75 -17.18
C ASN A 704 -20.70 43.14 -17.13
N HIS A 705 -20.52 43.93 -16.06
CA HIS A 705 -20.98 45.31 -16.00
C HIS A 705 -19.80 46.28 -16.02
N GLN A 706 -19.69 47.08 -17.09
CA GLN A 706 -18.71 48.18 -17.17
C GLN A 706 -18.99 49.32 -16.18
N HIS A 707 -20.21 49.42 -15.63
CA HIS A 707 -20.57 50.44 -14.67
C HIS A 707 -20.57 49.87 -13.24
N ILE A 708 -19.85 50.53 -12.34
CA ILE A 708 -19.90 50.26 -10.91
C ILE A 708 -21.04 51.12 -10.37
N GLY A 709 -22.11 50.50 -9.85
CA GLY A 709 -23.27 51.21 -9.28
C GLY A 709 -22.98 52.00 -7.99
N LYS A 710 -21.70 52.20 -7.63
CA LYS A 710 -21.20 52.97 -6.49
C LYS A 710 -19.80 53.51 -6.80
N ALA A 711 -19.35 54.53 -6.07
CA ALA A 711 -18.03 55.12 -6.31
C ALA A 711 -16.89 54.08 -6.14
N SER A 712 -15.96 54.02 -7.10
CA SER A 712 -14.78 53.15 -7.07
C SER A 712 -13.60 53.71 -6.26
N THR A 713 -13.77 54.93 -5.74
CA THR A 713 -12.78 55.66 -4.96
C THR A 713 -12.93 55.39 -3.46
N ILE A 714 -11.81 55.10 -2.81
CA ILE A 714 -11.77 54.74 -1.38
C ILE A 714 -10.94 55.75 -0.60
N ALA A 715 -11.43 56.15 0.57
CA ALA A 715 -10.79 57.13 1.45
C ALA A 715 -9.41 56.64 1.92
N ARG A 716 -8.47 57.59 2.10
CA ARG A 716 -7.09 57.29 2.57
C ARG A 716 -7.07 56.63 3.96
N SER A 717 -8.06 56.95 4.78
CA SER A 717 -8.28 56.44 6.15
C SER A 717 -8.97 55.08 6.23
N ALA A 718 -9.40 54.49 5.11
CA ALA A 718 -10.05 53.18 5.13
C ALA A 718 -9.13 52.09 5.71
N VAL A 719 -9.70 51.09 6.39
CA VAL A 719 -8.92 49.98 6.96
C VAL A 719 -8.24 49.15 5.85
N PRO A 720 -7.10 48.50 6.11
CA PRO A 720 -6.33 47.80 5.05
C PRO A 720 -7.12 46.77 4.24
N GLY A 721 -8.13 46.14 4.84
CA GLY A 721 -9.01 45.18 4.16
C GLY A 721 -9.96 45.81 3.13
N GLN A 722 -10.21 47.12 3.23
CA GLN A 722 -11.12 47.88 2.36
C GLN A 722 -10.36 48.71 1.30
N LYS A 723 -9.02 48.79 1.34
CA LYS A 723 -8.23 49.54 0.36
C LYS A 723 -8.05 48.76 -0.95
N VAL A 724 -9.09 48.72 -1.78
CA VAL A 724 -9.08 48.04 -3.08
C VAL A 724 -9.66 48.97 -4.14
N GLY A 725 -8.91 49.28 -5.20
CA GLY A 725 -9.31 50.25 -6.23
C GLY A 725 -8.55 51.58 -6.14
N LEU A 726 -9.16 52.67 -6.60
CA LEU A 726 -8.51 54.00 -6.65
C LEU A 726 -8.51 54.65 -5.26
N ILE A 727 -7.39 54.54 -4.54
CA ILE A 727 -7.24 55.10 -3.19
C ILE A 727 -6.96 56.61 -3.31
N ALA A 728 -7.84 57.42 -2.72
CA ALA A 728 -7.71 58.88 -2.70
C ALA A 728 -7.47 59.50 -4.09
N ALA A 729 -8.28 59.11 -5.08
CA ALA A 729 -8.21 59.73 -6.40
C ALA A 729 -8.47 61.24 -6.30
N ARG A 730 -7.66 62.04 -6.98
CA ARG A 730 -7.79 63.51 -7.02
C ARG A 730 -9.14 63.99 -7.59
N ARG A 731 -9.87 63.13 -8.32
CA ARG A 731 -11.14 63.43 -8.96
C ARG A 731 -11.99 62.16 -9.11
N THR A 732 -13.32 62.29 -9.05
CA THR A 732 -14.31 61.22 -9.29
C THR A 732 -15.07 61.49 -10.60
N GLY A 733 -15.23 60.47 -11.45
CA GLY A 733 -15.96 60.54 -12.74
C GLY A 733 -15.09 60.47 -14.00
N LEU A 734 -15.71 60.23 -15.17
CA LEU A 734 -15.08 60.25 -16.49
C LEU A 734 -14.82 61.70 -16.94
N LEU A 735 -13.65 61.96 -17.55
CA LEU A 735 -13.39 63.21 -18.29
C LEU A 735 -14.38 63.30 -19.46
N ARG A 736 -15.52 63.95 -19.26
CA ARG A 736 -16.32 64.47 -20.37
C ARG A 736 -15.64 65.74 -20.86
N GLY A 737 -15.06 65.68 -22.05
CA GLY A 737 -14.48 66.84 -22.71
C GLY A 737 -12.98 66.72 -22.95
N THR A 738 -12.57 65.79 -23.80
CA THR A 738 -11.39 66.00 -24.64
C THR A 738 -11.84 65.71 -26.07
N VAL A 739 -12.10 66.78 -26.83
CA VAL A 739 -12.28 66.66 -28.27
C VAL A 739 -10.93 66.20 -28.82
N LYS A 740 -10.89 65.00 -29.41
CA LYS A 740 -9.77 64.59 -30.24
C LYS A 740 -9.74 65.55 -31.43
N THR A 741 -8.78 66.48 -31.48
CA THR A 741 -8.35 67.01 -32.76
C THR A 741 -7.73 65.85 -33.54
N LYS A 742 -8.30 65.57 -34.71
CA LYS A 742 -7.71 64.64 -35.67
C LYS A 742 -6.46 65.29 -36.24
N GLU A 743 -5.31 64.70 -35.96
CA GLU A 743 -4.14 64.70 -36.86
C GLU A 743 -3.69 63.24 -37.03
#